data_AF-A0A356B4H7-F1
#
_entry.id   AF-A0A356B4H7-F1
#
_cell.length_a   1.000
_cell.length_b   1.000
_cell.length_c   1.000
_cell.angle_alpha   90.00
_cell.angle_beta   90.00
_cell.angle_gamma   90.00
#
_symmetry.space_group_name_H-M   'P 1'
#
loop_
_entity.id
_entity.type
_entity.pdbx_description
1 polymer ?
#
loop_
_entity_poly.entity_id
_entity_poly.type
_entity_poly.pdbx_seq_one_letter_code
_entity_poly.pdbx_strand_id
1 'polypeptide(L)'
;MFKRSLSLLLSIFIVAFFPMPARAEDRVFKVQNAHGDIYAVGQKHLHGEIYLPLRSTCELLGYDVFWYEKDRSVIINGDNHTYTIQPGSRLCVTDRGTVPMIHAPEIIDGSTYAPLSMFLNIMDLQYIENRDILKMKSINEQAGAKIWNKVDVYRMMSNVRTFANKERLAGTKAENDTAVMLFNRFKELGYSVEQQPFKIYGNYLTVYPTVNRLELLGTAGSGYDTSVVLNSKNGSAKGQLVWYDETVNYKDKIVIIDTYNYLFYEYLDLIVKNGALAVIMLGESYENLMYGLYEEDKVVAIGVERTHMKDLRELVKNNVKVYAEIEVRGGVWYGISYNVIAKKPATGASNEILLVTAHYDTEKDSKGVNDNGSGIAVMLETAELLAGIPGDLEIWFVALSGNKRDQNGSNYLMSSLDKKTKNRIVGNINLDILADSNGTRFNMYTVDGRKNIISYFLERSAYKQYGEPLSVLNDMVGDHRTFSFADMPSVQLSQDRVYVQYYNREDTLGQLSMVYLEKAARVTVGAIYSMISKDTPSIRELDKGYNIMSKQSFDLSILASFPYGQTVKDVESELGIYGQLDPSTEGMAKLQYNIKWFNDLNTKTYFVYDYFGCLRSVEVHFINHSVEKSLEVLYERFGEPSDRSRTSFGWTSVYGNYYDFDHESNILSVYPYAPEDRIMGTYPVSQRIIKTTNGIHAKLWDLVTSVFRPQDIDYISRFSVFTDYLGNKTGYIKRDIPDYLKTDKTEFILFVDYYDLFDENGQFRNYNQTVRVLIHEYAHLLTLNKTQMDPEGTEERPMGYNSGSFKENSMVDTFYKQFWQDNIVLWKNMNVNDFYRRLSDEFVSKYAATKCSEDIAESFTEFVLRERPKGTSVAEEKILFFYQYNVMIDVRSHIREFLGLKP
;
A
#
# COMPACT_ATOMS: atom_id res chain seq x y z
N MET A 1 61.79 -45.38 64.27
CA MET A 1 62.36 -44.09 63.82
C MET A 1 61.82 -43.77 62.42
N PHE A 2 61.79 -42.50 62.04
CA PHE A 2 61.36 -41.98 60.71
C PHE A 2 59.89 -42.19 60.27
N LYS A 3 59.50 -41.38 59.28
CA LYS A 3 58.12 -41.03 58.85
C LYS A 3 57.79 -41.69 57.48
N ARG A 4 56.57 -41.68 56.90
CA ARG A 4 55.13 -41.62 57.29
C ARG A 4 54.34 -41.31 55.99
N SER A 5 53.55 -42.27 55.48
CA SER A 5 52.38 -42.13 54.59
C SER A 5 52.45 -41.36 53.25
N LEU A 6 52.27 -42.06 52.10
CA LEU A 6 51.35 -41.66 51.00
C LEU A 6 51.10 -42.78 49.95
N SER A 7 50.07 -42.56 49.12
CA SER A 7 49.67 -43.28 47.88
C SER A 7 49.11 -44.71 48.01
N LEU A 8 48.42 -45.27 47.00
CA LEU A 8 47.25 -44.88 46.18
C LEU A 8 47.00 -46.09 45.24
N LEU A 9 45.77 -46.59 45.13
CA LEU A 9 45.35 -47.69 44.25
C LEU A 9 43.95 -47.32 43.71
N LEU A 10 43.44 -47.80 42.56
CA LEU A 10 43.92 -48.80 41.59
C LEU A 10 43.60 -48.32 40.15
N SER A 11 43.92 -49.06 39.09
CA SER A 11 43.78 -48.61 37.68
C SER A 11 43.47 -49.77 36.72
N ILE A 12 42.93 -49.43 35.51
CA ILE A 12 43.02 -50.23 34.24
C ILE A 12 42.16 -51.53 34.22
N PHE A 13 41.42 -51.97 33.18
CA PHE A 13 40.98 -51.51 31.83
C PHE A 13 39.92 -52.56 31.32
N ILE A 14 39.08 -52.44 30.26
CA ILE A 14 38.68 -51.35 29.33
C ILE A 14 37.28 -51.71 28.74
N VAL A 15 36.44 -50.71 28.38
CA VAL A 15 35.44 -50.78 27.27
C VAL A 15 35.38 -49.39 26.62
N ALA A 16 35.20 -49.31 25.30
CA ALA A 16 35.21 -48.04 24.57
C ALA A 16 33.90 -47.26 24.68
N PHE A 17 34.02 -45.93 24.77
CA PHE A 17 32.96 -44.96 24.46
C PHE A 17 33.47 -44.00 23.39
N PHE A 18 32.57 -43.53 22.52
CA PHE A 18 32.88 -42.48 21.54
C PHE A 18 33.28 -41.19 22.27
N PRO A 19 34.22 -40.40 21.73
CA PRO A 19 34.38 -39.02 22.16
C PRO A 19 33.13 -38.25 21.74
N MET A 20 32.27 -37.90 22.70
CA MET A 20 31.35 -36.79 22.48
C MET A 20 32.19 -35.54 22.21
N PRO A 21 31.92 -34.76 21.15
CA PRO A 21 32.50 -33.43 21.06
C PRO A 21 32.04 -32.64 22.29
N ALA A 22 32.98 -31.94 22.94
CA ALA A 22 32.62 -30.99 23.98
C ALA A 22 31.64 -29.96 23.39
N ARG A 23 30.67 -29.49 24.20
CA ARG A 23 29.81 -28.38 23.79
C ARG A 23 30.67 -27.15 23.49
N ALA A 24 30.17 -26.30 22.60
CA ALA A 24 30.83 -25.06 22.22
C ALA A 24 31.24 -24.23 23.45
N GLU A 25 32.40 -23.61 23.36
CA GLU A 25 33.18 -23.12 24.49
C GLU A 25 32.47 -22.03 25.29
N ASP A 26 32.65 -22.04 26.62
CA ASP A 26 32.31 -20.91 27.48
C ASP A 26 33.10 -19.67 27.04
N ARG A 27 32.45 -18.74 26.34
CA ARG A 27 33.06 -17.43 26.04
C ARG A 27 33.50 -16.77 27.35
N VAL A 28 34.75 -16.33 27.39
CA VAL A 28 35.32 -15.63 28.55
C VAL A 28 35.14 -14.13 28.33
N PHE A 29 34.21 -13.54 29.09
CA PHE A 29 33.99 -12.09 29.12
C PHE A 29 35.18 -11.38 29.77
N LYS A 30 35.48 -10.16 29.32
CA LYS A 30 36.71 -9.44 29.67
C LYS A 30 36.43 -8.00 30.05
N VAL A 31 37.29 -7.46 30.90
CA VAL A 31 37.30 -6.05 31.32
C VAL A 31 38.67 -5.46 31.05
N GLN A 32 38.74 -4.30 30.40
CA GLN A 32 39.98 -3.55 30.22
C GLN A 32 40.06 -2.37 31.21
N ASN A 33 41.13 -2.32 32.00
CA ASN A 33 41.35 -1.26 32.99
C ASN A 33 41.81 0.06 32.34
N ALA A 34 41.96 1.11 33.16
CA ALA A 34 42.44 2.43 32.71
C ALA A 34 43.90 2.44 32.19
N HIS A 35 44.71 1.41 32.49
CA HIS A 35 46.08 1.24 31.98
C HIS A 35 46.15 0.45 30.66
N GLY A 36 45.04 -0.17 30.24
CA GLY A 36 44.95 -1.00 29.04
C GLY A 36 45.10 -2.50 29.28
N ASP A 37 45.35 -2.96 30.51
CA ASP A 37 45.41 -4.37 30.86
C ASP A 37 44.02 -5.02 30.75
N ILE A 38 43.97 -6.27 30.27
CA ILE A 38 42.72 -7.00 30.03
C ILE A 38 42.63 -8.19 30.98
N TYR A 39 41.55 -8.22 31.76
CA TYR A 39 41.26 -9.26 32.75
C TYR A 39 40.04 -10.07 32.32
N ALA A 40 40.05 -11.37 32.58
CA ALA A 40 38.87 -12.21 32.48
C ALA A 40 37.96 -11.98 33.70
N VAL A 41 36.65 -11.86 33.47
CA VAL A 41 35.63 -11.95 34.51
C VAL A 41 34.73 -13.14 34.23
N GLY A 42 34.20 -13.76 35.29
CA GLY A 42 33.15 -14.77 35.13
C GLY A 42 31.92 -14.14 34.49
N GLN A 43 31.12 -14.92 33.76
CA GLN A 43 29.82 -14.48 33.27
C GLN A 43 28.76 -15.55 33.53
N LYS A 44 27.50 -15.13 33.61
CA LYS A 44 26.33 -16.00 33.64
C LYS A 44 25.31 -15.50 32.61
N HIS A 45 24.51 -16.41 32.05
CA HIS A 45 23.40 -16.03 31.18
C HIS A 45 22.09 -16.18 31.98
N LEU A 46 21.36 -15.09 32.17
CA LEU A 46 20.08 -15.03 32.87
C LEU A 46 19.10 -14.18 32.07
N HIS A 47 17.83 -14.59 31.99
CA HIS A 47 16.77 -13.84 31.30
C HIS A 47 17.07 -13.46 29.83
N GLY A 48 17.97 -14.21 29.18
CA GLY A 48 18.45 -13.93 27.82
C GLY A 48 19.62 -12.92 27.74
N GLU A 49 20.15 -12.44 28.86
CA GLU A 49 21.20 -11.43 28.94
C GLU A 49 22.47 -11.96 29.65
N ILE A 50 23.63 -11.38 29.29
CA ILE A 50 24.90 -11.59 29.99
C ILE A 50 24.88 -10.85 31.33
N TYR A 51 25.23 -11.55 32.40
CA TYR A 51 25.39 -11.03 33.77
C TYR A 51 26.85 -11.14 34.20
N LEU A 52 27.40 -10.04 34.74
CA LEU A 52 28.80 -9.93 35.17
C LEU A 52 28.90 -9.74 36.70
N PRO A 53 29.94 -10.26 37.37
CA PRO A 53 30.17 -10.08 38.80
C PRO A 53 30.44 -8.60 39.06
N LEU A 54 29.47 -7.92 39.68
CA LEU A 54 29.41 -6.46 39.73
C LEU A 54 30.65 -5.87 40.38
N ARG A 55 31.01 -6.38 41.57
CA ARG A 55 32.15 -5.91 42.34
C ARG A 55 33.43 -5.90 41.51
N SER A 56 33.84 -7.07 41.03
CA SER A 56 35.09 -7.22 40.26
C SER A 56 35.05 -6.46 38.94
N THR A 57 33.90 -6.37 38.27
CA THR A 57 33.76 -5.63 37.01
C THR A 57 33.97 -4.12 37.24
N CYS A 58 33.34 -3.56 38.28
CA CYS A 58 33.47 -2.15 38.65
C CYS A 58 34.87 -1.82 39.18
N GLU A 59 35.44 -2.65 40.07
CA GLU A 59 36.79 -2.45 40.63
C GLU A 59 37.87 -2.48 39.52
N LEU A 60 37.76 -3.38 38.54
CA LEU A 60 38.67 -3.42 37.38
C LEU A 60 38.53 -2.22 36.44
N LEU A 61 37.40 -1.52 36.47
CA LEU A 61 37.17 -0.28 35.73
C LEU A 61 37.57 0.99 36.52
N GLY A 62 37.98 0.85 37.79
CA GLY A 62 38.40 1.95 38.65
C GLY A 62 37.30 2.53 39.55
N TYR A 63 36.22 1.80 39.82
CA TYR A 63 35.18 2.21 40.76
C TYR A 63 35.31 1.51 42.11
N ASP A 64 35.19 2.24 43.21
CA ASP A 64 35.05 1.70 44.56
C ASP A 64 33.66 1.10 44.77
N VAL A 65 33.58 -0.12 45.33
CA VAL A 65 32.32 -0.84 45.53
C VAL A 65 32.08 -1.16 47.01
N PHE A 66 30.92 -0.76 47.53
CA PHE A 66 30.52 -0.92 48.93
C PHE A 66 29.21 -1.71 49.03
N TRP A 67 29.16 -2.71 49.91
CA TRP A 67 27.94 -3.49 50.19
C TRP A 67 27.34 -3.06 51.53
N TYR A 68 26.06 -2.71 51.55
CA TYR A 68 25.33 -2.28 52.74
C TYR A 68 24.29 -3.33 53.13
N GLU A 69 24.66 -4.19 54.08
CA GLU A 69 23.87 -5.35 54.51
C GLU A 69 22.45 -4.99 54.97
N LYS A 70 22.32 -3.93 55.77
CA LYS A 70 21.07 -3.48 56.40
C LYS A 70 19.93 -3.29 55.38
N ASP A 71 20.23 -2.61 54.29
CA ASP A 71 19.26 -2.22 53.25
C ASP A 71 19.47 -3.05 51.95
N ARG A 72 20.39 -4.03 51.99
CA ARG A 72 20.82 -4.92 50.89
C ARG A 72 21.23 -4.19 49.60
N SER A 73 21.86 -3.02 49.72
CA SER A 73 22.26 -2.21 48.57
C SER A 73 23.75 -2.31 48.25
N VAL A 74 24.10 -2.03 46.99
CA VAL A 74 25.47 -1.80 46.54
C VAL A 74 25.60 -0.32 46.18
N ILE A 75 26.62 0.35 46.72
CA ILE A 75 27.03 1.68 46.28
C ILE A 75 28.33 1.54 45.49
N ILE A 76 28.36 2.13 44.29
CA ILE A 76 29.49 2.12 43.36
C ILE A 76 29.89 3.57 43.15
N ASN A 77 31.11 3.95 43.55
CA ASN A 77 31.63 5.31 43.44
C ASN A 77 32.78 5.36 42.43
N GLY A 78 32.82 6.41 41.62
CA GLY A 78 33.98 6.77 40.79
C GLY A 78 34.10 8.29 40.71
N ASP A 79 35.16 8.80 40.10
CA ASP A 79 35.62 10.21 40.18
C ASP A 79 34.55 11.30 40.06
N ASN A 80 33.45 11.05 39.35
CA ASN A 80 32.33 11.99 39.18
C ASN A 80 30.93 11.37 39.30
N HIS A 81 30.80 10.08 39.63
CA HIS A 81 29.51 9.36 39.61
C HIS A 81 29.32 8.40 40.79
N THR A 82 28.09 8.33 41.31
CA THR A 82 27.68 7.41 42.36
C THR A 82 26.42 6.66 41.95
N TYR A 83 26.49 5.34 41.92
CA TYR A 83 25.37 4.44 41.59
C TYR A 83 24.99 3.63 42.83
N THR A 84 23.74 3.73 43.29
CA THR A 84 23.17 2.85 44.32
C THR A 84 22.16 1.91 43.70
N ILE A 85 22.42 0.61 43.78
CA ILE A 85 21.48 -0.43 43.34
C ILE A 85 21.07 -1.33 44.52
N GLN A 86 20.03 -2.13 44.34
CA GLN A 86 19.60 -3.15 45.29
C GLN A 86 19.28 -4.44 44.50
N PRO A 87 19.95 -5.58 44.74
CA PRO A 87 19.64 -6.81 44.01
C PRO A 87 18.18 -7.25 44.21
N GLY A 88 17.55 -7.73 43.13
CA GLY A 88 16.11 -7.94 43.03
C GLY A 88 15.31 -6.68 42.64
N SER A 89 15.88 -5.49 42.77
CA SER A 89 15.27 -4.24 42.27
C SER A 89 15.73 -3.91 40.86
N ARG A 90 14.80 -3.41 40.02
CA ARG A 90 15.12 -2.84 38.71
C ARG A 90 15.47 -1.34 38.78
N LEU A 91 15.77 -0.79 39.96
CA LEU A 91 16.07 0.64 40.14
C LEU A 91 17.53 0.86 40.54
N CYS A 92 18.18 1.80 39.85
CA CYS A 92 19.51 2.32 40.14
C CYS A 92 19.41 3.81 40.47
N VAL A 93 19.68 4.22 41.71
CA VAL A 93 19.76 5.64 42.06
C VAL A 93 21.12 6.18 41.61
N THR A 94 21.13 7.28 40.90
CA THR A 94 22.35 7.96 40.41
C THR A 94 22.45 9.38 40.96
N ASP A 95 23.60 10.02 40.80
CA ASP A 95 23.80 11.47 40.99
C ASP A 95 22.86 12.37 40.15
N ARG A 96 22.09 11.81 39.21
CA ARG A 96 21.08 12.51 38.38
C ARG A 96 19.65 12.04 38.62
N GLY A 97 19.40 11.20 39.63
CA GLY A 97 18.10 10.62 39.95
C GLY A 97 18.01 9.11 39.71
N THR A 98 16.82 8.53 39.91
CA THR A 98 16.60 7.08 39.83
C THR A 98 16.33 6.64 38.40
N VAL A 99 17.11 5.66 37.94
CA VAL A 99 17.11 5.14 36.56
C VAL A 99 16.67 3.67 36.57
N PRO A 100 15.73 3.25 35.71
CA PRO A 100 15.33 1.85 35.60
C PRO A 100 16.33 1.00 34.79
N MET A 101 16.49 -0.25 35.21
CA MET A 101 17.24 -1.32 34.54
C MET A 101 16.27 -2.30 33.86
N ILE A 102 16.69 -2.91 32.74
CA ILE A 102 15.88 -3.88 31.99
C ILE A 102 15.59 -5.10 32.85
N HIS A 103 16.65 -5.70 33.40
CA HIS A 103 16.58 -6.76 34.40
C HIS A 103 17.19 -6.28 35.74
N ALA A 104 16.89 -6.98 36.83
CA ALA A 104 17.44 -6.64 38.14
C ALA A 104 18.85 -7.27 38.31
N PRO A 105 19.79 -6.62 39.00
CA PRO A 105 20.96 -7.29 39.56
C PRO A 105 20.52 -8.42 40.51
N GLU A 106 21.27 -9.52 40.57
CA GLU A 106 20.91 -10.71 41.35
C GLU A 106 22.06 -11.18 42.23
N ILE A 107 21.72 -11.81 43.37
CA ILE A 107 22.72 -12.44 44.25
C ILE A 107 22.81 -13.92 43.85
N ILE A 108 23.97 -14.32 43.32
CA ILE A 108 24.22 -15.68 42.84
C ILE A 108 25.52 -16.17 43.48
N ASP A 109 25.47 -17.32 44.14
CA ASP A 109 26.60 -17.90 44.90
C ASP A 109 27.22 -16.90 45.91
N GLY A 110 26.38 -16.09 46.54
CA GLY A 110 26.79 -15.04 47.50
C GLY A 110 27.38 -13.78 46.87
N SER A 111 27.56 -13.73 45.54
CA SER A 111 28.09 -12.58 44.82
C SER A 111 26.98 -11.81 44.11
N THR A 112 27.02 -10.48 44.10
CA THR A 112 26.11 -9.69 43.25
C THR A 112 26.59 -9.72 41.80
N TYR A 113 25.73 -10.17 40.90
CA TYR A 113 25.89 -10.03 39.46
C TYR A 113 24.92 -8.95 38.94
N ALA A 114 25.35 -8.21 37.92
CA ALA A 114 24.52 -7.20 37.27
C ALA A 114 24.41 -7.47 35.75
N PRO A 115 23.27 -7.15 35.12
CA PRO A 115 23.09 -7.30 33.67
C PRO A 115 24.02 -6.38 32.89
N LEU A 116 24.51 -6.83 31.73
CA LEU A 116 25.41 -6.07 30.85
C LEU A 116 24.83 -4.68 30.50
N SER A 117 23.51 -4.59 30.28
CA SER A 117 22.81 -3.33 30.03
C SER A 117 22.99 -2.26 31.13
N MET A 118 23.19 -2.63 32.40
CA MET A 118 23.52 -1.65 33.45
C MET A 118 24.85 -0.95 33.13
N PHE A 119 25.87 -1.72 32.78
CA PHE A 119 27.20 -1.20 32.44
C PHE A 119 27.17 -0.32 31.18
N LEU A 120 26.42 -0.73 30.14
CA LEU A 120 26.40 -0.01 28.86
C LEU A 120 25.51 1.24 28.86
N ASN A 121 24.39 1.21 29.58
CA ASN A 121 23.35 2.23 29.51
C ASN A 121 23.42 3.21 30.70
N ILE A 122 23.68 2.71 31.92
CA ILE A 122 23.70 3.54 33.15
C ILE A 122 25.12 4.04 33.44
N MET A 123 26.14 3.20 33.28
CA MET A 123 27.54 3.60 33.48
C MET A 123 28.21 4.15 32.19
N ASP A 124 27.47 4.21 31.07
CA ASP A 124 27.90 4.71 29.74
C ASP A 124 29.22 4.10 29.22
N LEU A 125 29.52 2.85 29.60
CA LEU A 125 30.76 2.15 29.26
C LEU A 125 30.80 1.74 27.76
N GLN A 126 32.00 1.41 27.27
CA GLN A 126 32.22 0.93 25.91
C GLN A 126 32.36 -0.60 25.89
N TYR A 127 31.69 -1.25 24.94
CA TYR A 127 31.78 -2.69 24.70
C TYR A 127 32.37 -2.97 23.32
N ILE A 128 33.26 -3.96 23.24
CA ILE A 128 33.91 -4.44 22.02
C ILE A 128 33.46 -5.88 21.82
N GLU A 129 32.28 -6.04 21.23
CA GLU A 129 31.53 -7.29 21.13
C GLU A 129 32.33 -8.44 20.48
N ASN A 130 33.05 -8.16 19.39
CA ASN A 130 33.92 -9.14 18.72
C ASN A 130 35.13 -9.62 19.55
N ARG A 131 35.26 -9.19 20.81
CA ARG A 131 36.30 -9.62 21.76
C ARG A 131 35.75 -9.93 23.16
N ASP A 132 34.44 -9.75 23.37
CA ASP A 132 33.76 -9.71 24.67
C ASP A 132 34.45 -8.78 25.70
N ILE A 133 34.95 -7.59 25.31
CA ILE A 133 35.66 -6.64 26.20
C ILE A 133 34.77 -5.44 26.58
N LEU A 134 34.59 -5.20 27.88
CA LEU A 134 34.02 -3.97 28.46
C LEU A 134 35.13 -3.02 28.95
N LYS A 135 35.00 -1.71 28.75
CA LYS A 135 35.99 -0.71 29.20
C LYS A 135 35.42 0.70 29.41
N MET A 136 36.21 1.55 30.08
CA MET A 136 35.96 2.99 30.17
C MET A 136 36.09 3.69 28.81
N LYS A 137 35.25 4.70 28.55
CA LYS A 137 35.39 5.61 27.39
C LYS A 137 36.51 6.61 27.59
N SER A 138 37.09 7.11 26.50
CA SER A 138 38.16 8.11 26.57
C SER A 138 37.63 9.51 26.92
N ILE A 139 38.49 10.31 27.55
CA ILE A 139 38.16 11.68 27.97
C ILE A 139 37.86 12.57 26.75
N ASN A 140 38.47 12.31 25.58
CA ASN A 140 38.19 13.05 24.34
C ASN A 140 36.78 12.78 23.79
N GLU A 141 36.26 11.55 23.89
CA GLU A 141 34.86 11.24 23.53
C GLU A 141 33.86 11.97 24.45
N GLN A 142 34.21 12.16 25.73
CA GLN A 142 33.39 12.90 26.69
C GLN A 142 33.46 14.43 26.48
N ALA A 143 34.63 14.93 26.08
CA ALA A 143 34.90 16.35 25.83
C ALA A 143 34.47 16.84 24.42
N GLY A 144 33.99 15.94 23.56
CA GLY A 144 33.46 16.20 22.20
C GLY A 144 32.16 17.02 22.13
N ALA A 145 32.09 18.12 22.88
CA ALA A 145 31.11 19.21 22.79
C ALA A 145 29.66 18.78 22.51
N LYS A 146 28.99 18.18 23.51
CA LYS A 146 27.57 17.72 23.51
C LYS A 146 26.67 18.54 22.59
N ILE A 147 26.55 18.10 21.34
CA ILE A 147 25.97 18.88 20.25
C ILE A 147 24.48 19.14 20.44
N TRP A 148 23.76 18.19 21.05
CA TRP A 148 22.36 18.34 21.46
C TRP A 148 22.15 19.45 22.51
N ASN A 149 23.17 19.89 23.25
CA ASN A 149 23.04 21.07 24.13
C ASN A 149 23.07 22.41 23.38
N LYS A 150 23.25 22.40 22.05
CA LYS A 150 23.13 23.58 21.18
C LYS A 150 21.78 23.66 20.45
N VAL A 151 20.86 22.72 20.72
CA VAL A 151 19.50 22.73 20.14
C VAL A 151 18.78 24.02 20.54
N ASP A 152 18.41 24.81 19.54
CA ASP A 152 17.70 26.07 19.71
C ASP A 152 16.22 25.87 19.38
N VAL A 153 15.42 25.71 20.43
CA VAL A 153 13.97 25.59 20.31
C VAL A 153 13.30 26.84 19.74
N TYR A 154 13.88 28.04 19.92
CA TYR A 154 13.35 29.26 19.33
C TYR A 154 13.62 29.32 17.83
N ARG A 155 14.81 28.86 17.37
CA ARG A 155 15.08 28.65 15.94
C ARG A 155 14.13 27.63 15.33
N MET A 156 13.86 26.51 16.01
CA MET A 156 12.84 25.55 15.56
C MET A 156 11.44 26.16 15.49
N MET A 157 10.98 26.88 16.52
CA MET A 157 9.69 27.58 16.47
C MET A 157 9.64 28.64 15.35
N SER A 158 10.77 29.26 15.01
CA SER A 158 10.91 30.16 13.87
C SER A 158 10.78 29.42 12.54
N ASN A 159 11.41 28.24 12.41
CA ASN A 159 11.27 27.35 11.25
C ASN A 159 9.78 26.96 11.06
N VAL A 160 9.09 26.51 12.13
CA VAL A 160 7.65 26.17 12.04
C VAL A 160 6.81 27.37 11.58
N ARG A 161 7.06 28.57 12.12
CA ARG A 161 6.38 29.81 11.70
C ARG A 161 6.65 30.22 10.25
N THR A 162 7.75 29.76 9.67
CA THR A 162 8.22 30.14 8.33
C THR A 162 7.80 29.14 7.27
N PHE A 163 8.04 27.84 7.49
CA PHE A 163 7.78 26.79 6.50
C PHE A 163 6.37 26.18 6.64
N ALA A 164 5.78 26.25 7.85
CA ALA A 164 4.47 25.71 8.20
C ALA A 164 3.51 26.81 8.72
N ASN A 165 2.52 26.46 9.57
CA ASN A 165 1.44 27.35 10.03
C ASN A 165 0.57 27.95 8.89
N LYS A 166 0.52 27.24 7.76
CA LYS A 166 -0.36 27.45 6.61
C LYS A 166 -0.72 26.09 6.03
N GLU A 167 -1.86 26.00 5.35
CA GLU A 167 -2.17 24.82 4.52
C GLU A 167 -1.10 24.67 3.41
N ARG A 168 -0.65 23.44 3.19
CA ARG A 168 0.36 23.08 2.17
C ARG A 168 -0.07 21.78 1.50
N LEU A 169 -1.32 21.75 1.06
CA LEU A 169 -1.89 20.64 0.30
C LEU A 169 -0.96 20.23 -0.84
N ALA A 170 -0.70 18.94 -0.95
CA ALA A 170 0.39 18.44 -1.78
C ALA A 170 0.22 18.85 -3.25
N GLY A 171 1.29 19.39 -3.83
CA GLY A 171 1.43 19.88 -5.20
C GLY A 171 0.77 21.23 -5.50
N THR A 172 0.11 21.85 -4.51
CA THR A 172 -0.43 23.22 -4.65
C THR A 172 0.69 24.25 -4.68
N LYS A 173 0.39 25.50 -5.08
CA LYS A 173 1.34 26.62 -4.96
C LYS A 173 1.83 26.81 -3.52
N ALA A 174 0.97 26.59 -2.53
CA ALA A 174 1.33 26.78 -1.11
C ALA A 174 2.36 25.76 -0.61
N GLU A 175 2.30 24.52 -1.11
CA GLU A 175 3.38 23.53 -0.96
C GLU A 175 4.64 23.98 -1.71
N ASN A 176 4.52 24.26 -3.01
CA ASN A 176 5.67 24.53 -3.89
C ASN A 176 6.47 25.77 -3.46
N ASP A 177 5.81 26.78 -2.90
CA ASP A 177 6.47 27.91 -2.24
C ASP A 177 7.31 27.44 -1.03
N THR A 178 6.78 26.54 -0.18
CA THR A 178 7.55 25.95 0.93
C THR A 178 8.71 25.07 0.41
N ALA A 179 8.54 24.34 -0.69
CA ALA A 179 9.61 23.54 -1.28
C ALA A 179 10.83 24.40 -1.68
N VAL A 180 10.58 25.56 -2.30
CA VAL A 180 11.61 26.54 -2.64
C VAL A 180 12.23 27.17 -1.39
N MET A 181 11.42 27.48 -0.37
CA MET A 181 11.92 28.01 0.91
C MET A 181 12.83 27.00 1.63
N LEU A 182 12.48 25.71 1.65
CA LEU A 182 13.30 24.64 2.22
C LEU A 182 14.59 24.42 1.41
N PHE A 183 14.52 24.43 0.08
CA PHE A 183 15.70 24.35 -0.79
C PHE A 183 16.71 25.47 -0.49
N ASN A 184 16.23 26.71 -0.40
CA ASN A 184 17.06 27.86 -0.06
C ASN A 184 17.64 27.72 1.35
N ARG A 185 16.84 27.30 2.35
CA ARG A 185 17.30 27.14 3.72
C ARG A 185 18.41 26.09 3.84
N PHE A 186 18.33 24.96 3.16
CA PHE A 186 19.43 23.99 3.13
C PHE A 186 20.66 24.51 2.37
N LYS A 187 20.50 25.35 1.33
CA LYS A 187 21.64 26.01 0.65
C LYS A 187 22.36 27.00 1.57
N GLU A 188 21.63 27.76 2.40
CA GLU A 188 22.22 28.63 3.43
C GLU A 188 23.07 27.86 4.44
N LEU A 189 22.63 26.65 4.82
CA LEU A 189 23.39 25.74 5.69
C LEU A 189 24.61 25.07 5.00
N GLY A 190 24.88 25.40 3.73
CA GLY A 190 26.03 24.90 2.96
C GLY A 190 25.82 23.53 2.31
N TYR A 191 24.60 23.01 2.24
CA TYR A 191 24.32 21.66 1.75
C TYR A 191 24.31 21.56 0.22
N SER A 192 24.64 20.37 -0.31
CA SER A 192 24.36 20.04 -1.71
C SER A 192 22.88 19.67 -1.86
N VAL A 193 22.05 20.69 -2.09
CA VAL A 193 20.59 20.53 -2.26
C VAL A 193 20.17 20.37 -3.72
N GLU A 194 19.18 19.51 -3.92
CA GLU A 194 18.49 19.14 -5.15
C GLU A 194 16.96 19.21 -4.93
N GLN A 195 16.18 19.59 -5.96
CA GLN A 195 14.72 19.43 -5.95
C GLN A 195 14.34 18.37 -6.99
N GLN A 196 13.64 17.33 -6.56
CA GLN A 196 13.20 16.22 -7.40
C GLN A 196 11.69 16.35 -7.65
N PRO A 197 11.25 16.77 -8.86
CA PRO A 197 9.83 16.94 -9.17
C PRO A 197 9.12 15.60 -9.44
N PHE A 198 7.86 15.50 -9.04
CA PHE A 198 6.95 14.40 -9.41
C PHE A 198 5.51 14.92 -9.57
N LYS A 199 4.65 14.14 -10.24
CA LYS A 199 3.22 14.47 -10.39
C LYS A 199 2.43 13.91 -9.23
N ILE A 200 1.34 14.58 -8.85
CA ILE A 200 0.45 14.11 -7.78
C ILE A 200 -1.03 14.29 -8.14
N TYR A 201 -1.86 13.40 -7.61
CA TYR A 201 -3.30 13.28 -7.88
C TYR A 201 -4.07 13.39 -6.56
N GLY A 202 -5.15 14.18 -6.51
CA GLY A 202 -5.82 14.52 -5.24
C GLY A 202 -7.34 14.47 -5.27
N ASN A 203 -7.91 13.40 -4.70
CA ASN A 203 -9.33 13.38 -4.32
C ASN A 203 -9.53 14.19 -3.04
N TYR A 204 -10.48 15.13 -3.04
CA TYR A 204 -10.99 15.81 -1.85
C TYR A 204 -12.46 15.46 -1.64
N LEU A 205 -12.71 14.26 -1.09
CA LEU A 205 -13.99 13.98 -0.45
C LEU A 205 -14.16 14.86 0.80
N THR A 206 -15.41 15.10 1.19
CA THR A 206 -15.81 15.79 2.42
C THR A 206 -15.13 17.14 2.72
N VAL A 207 -15.53 18.17 1.98
CA VAL A 207 -15.97 19.41 2.66
C VAL A 207 -17.42 19.64 2.26
N TYR A 208 -18.32 19.66 3.25
CA TYR A 208 -19.70 20.06 3.02
C TYR A 208 -19.74 21.52 2.54
N PRO A 209 -20.51 21.85 1.50
CA PRO A 209 -20.57 23.21 0.96
C PRO A 209 -21.11 24.15 2.03
N THR A 210 -20.47 25.30 2.21
CA THR A 210 -20.80 26.19 3.35
C THR A 210 -22.20 26.83 3.21
N VAL A 211 -22.67 26.97 1.97
CA VAL A 211 -24.08 27.13 1.60
C VAL A 211 -24.28 26.41 0.27
N ASN A 212 -25.23 25.46 0.22
CA ASN A 212 -26.03 25.20 -0.97
C ASN A 212 -27.46 25.62 -0.60
N ARG A 213 -28.16 26.37 -1.46
CA ARG A 213 -29.58 26.69 -1.28
C ARG A 213 -30.22 27.02 -2.63
N LEU A 214 -31.52 26.74 -2.76
CA LEU A 214 -32.35 27.21 -3.86
C LEU A 214 -33.54 28.00 -3.29
N GLU A 215 -33.35 29.31 -3.04
CA GLU A 215 -34.43 30.22 -2.62
C GLU A 215 -35.37 30.56 -3.78
N LEU A 216 -36.62 30.95 -3.46
CA LEU A 216 -37.68 31.29 -4.42
C LEU A 216 -38.30 32.64 -4.08
N LEU A 217 -37.65 33.76 -4.45
CA LEU A 217 -38.23 35.09 -4.19
C LEU A 217 -39.56 35.27 -4.95
N GLY A 218 -40.60 35.71 -4.23
CA GLY A 218 -41.95 35.95 -4.77
C GLY A 218 -42.99 34.88 -4.41
N THR A 219 -42.57 33.74 -3.87
CA THR A 219 -43.47 32.68 -3.34
C THR A 219 -43.30 32.51 -1.83
N ALA A 220 -44.38 32.19 -1.11
CA ALA A 220 -44.32 31.93 0.32
C ALA A 220 -43.77 30.52 0.61
N GLY A 221 -42.44 30.40 0.78
CA GLY A 221 -41.75 29.14 1.08
C GLY A 221 -40.26 29.36 1.36
N SER A 222 -39.58 28.34 1.90
CA SER A 222 -38.19 28.42 2.36
C SER A 222 -37.12 28.07 1.31
N GLY A 223 -37.51 27.53 0.16
CA GLY A 223 -36.59 26.99 -0.87
C GLY A 223 -36.50 25.46 -0.84
N TYR A 224 -35.53 24.91 -1.59
CA TYR A 224 -35.25 23.46 -1.66
C TYR A 224 -33.86 23.11 -1.10
N ASP A 225 -33.74 21.90 -0.54
CA ASP A 225 -32.46 21.28 -0.17
C ASP A 225 -31.67 20.85 -1.42
N THR A 226 -30.33 20.90 -1.34
CA THR A 226 -29.47 20.94 -2.54
C THR A 226 -28.10 20.26 -2.37
N SER A 227 -27.76 19.35 -3.28
CA SER A 227 -26.52 18.54 -3.28
C SER A 227 -25.38 19.19 -4.09
N VAL A 228 -24.12 18.84 -3.78
CA VAL A 228 -22.94 19.25 -4.56
C VAL A 228 -22.83 18.40 -5.82
N VAL A 229 -22.65 19.05 -6.97
CA VAL A 229 -22.25 18.41 -8.22
C VAL A 229 -20.72 18.45 -8.31
N LEU A 230 -20.05 17.32 -8.55
CA LEU A 230 -18.59 17.29 -8.73
C LEU A 230 -18.18 18.15 -9.95
N ASN A 231 -16.98 18.72 -9.91
CA ASN A 231 -16.42 19.61 -10.95
C ASN A 231 -17.23 20.90 -11.21
N SER A 232 -18.26 21.18 -10.41
CA SER A 232 -19.08 22.39 -10.47
C SER A 232 -18.27 23.66 -10.17
N LYS A 233 -18.62 24.74 -10.87
CA LYS A 233 -17.97 26.04 -10.70
C LYS A 233 -18.33 26.68 -9.37
N ASN A 234 -17.33 27.19 -8.66
CA ASN A 234 -17.54 28.00 -7.47
C ASN A 234 -18.07 29.41 -7.84
N GLY A 235 -19.14 29.86 -7.20
CA GLY A 235 -19.74 31.18 -7.43
C GLY A 235 -21.24 31.22 -7.17
N SER A 236 -21.90 32.33 -7.54
CA SER A 236 -23.35 32.49 -7.39
C SER A 236 -24.03 33.05 -8.63
N ALA A 237 -25.32 32.71 -8.78
CA ALA A 237 -26.15 33.02 -9.94
C ALA A 237 -27.54 33.49 -9.51
N LYS A 238 -28.11 34.45 -10.26
CA LYS A 238 -29.51 34.89 -10.14
C LYS A 238 -30.10 35.13 -11.52
N GLY A 239 -31.18 34.43 -11.86
CA GLY A 239 -31.82 34.50 -13.18
C GLY A 239 -33.16 33.77 -13.20
N GLN A 240 -33.89 33.88 -14.31
CA GLN A 240 -35.17 33.20 -14.47
C GLN A 240 -34.97 31.68 -14.58
N LEU A 241 -35.77 30.93 -13.82
CA LEU A 241 -35.83 29.48 -13.86
C LEU A 241 -36.54 28.98 -15.15
N VAL A 242 -35.90 28.07 -15.89
CA VAL A 242 -36.47 27.40 -17.08
C VAL A 242 -36.13 25.90 -17.08
N TRP A 243 -36.89 25.10 -17.82
CA TRP A 243 -36.50 23.73 -18.16
C TRP A 243 -35.59 23.70 -19.39
N TYR A 244 -34.83 22.63 -19.55
CA TYR A 244 -34.16 22.33 -20.82
C TYR A 244 -35.18 22.15 -21.96
N ASP A 245 -34.98 22.92 -23.03
CA ASP A 245 -35.71 22.92 -24.29
C ASP A 245 -34.76 23.45 -25.38
N GLU A 246 -34.53 22.68 -26.45
CA GLU A 246 -33.59 23.02 -27.54
C GLU A 246 -33.88 24.34 -28.25
N THR A 247 -35.10 24.87 -28.14
CA THR A 247 -35.52 26.15 -28.73
C THR A 247 -35.24 27.35 -27.83
N VAL A 248 -34.84 27.15 -26.57
CA VAL A 248 -34.70 28.20 -25.57
C VAL A 248 -33.27 28.73 -25.50
N ASN A 249 -33.11 30.03 -25.81
CA ASN A 249 -31.89 30.77 -25.48
C ASN A 249 -31.74 30.87 -23.94
N TYR A 250 -30.66 30.32 -23.39
CA TYR A 250 -30.41 30.24 -21.94
C TYR A 250 -29.69 31.45 -21.33
N LYS A 251 -29.35 32.45 -22.13
CA LYS A 251 -28.68 33.65 -21.63
C LYS A 251 -29.48 34.29 -20.49
N ASP A 252 -28.79 34.62 -19.41
CA ASP A 252 -29.31 35.29 -18.21
C ASP A 252 -30.37 34.43 -17.43
N LYS A 253 -30.36 33.10 -17.61
CA LYS A 253 -31.30 32.13 -17.00
C LYS A 253 -30.61 31.02 -16.19
N ILE A 254 -31.39 30.28 -15.41
CA ILE A 254 -30.99 29.11 -14.64
C ILE A 254 -31.81 27.91 -15.14
N VAL A 255 -31.16 26.82 -15.51
CA VAL A 255 -31.76 25.73 -16.30
C VAL A 255 -31.89 24.45 -15.48
N ILE A 256 -33.09 23.86 -15.47
CA ILE A 256 -33.35 22.56 -14.85
C ILE A 256 -33.20 21.45 -15.91
N ILE A 257 -32.44 20.41 -15.56
CA ILE A 257 -32.23 19.21 -16.36
C ILE A 257 -32.39 17.94 -15.51
N ASP A 258 -32.99 16.90 -16.09
CA ASP A 258 -33.15 15.57 -15.47
C ASP A 258 -31.92 14.71 -15.80
N THR A 259 -31.21 14.19 -14.79
CA THR A 259 -29.95 13.44 -15.01
C THR A 259 -30.19 12.06 -15.59
N TYR A 260 -31.42 11.55 -15.54
CA TYR A 260 -31.83 10.27 -16.15
C TYR A 260 -32.03 10.36 -17.67
N ASN A 261 -31.68 11.49 -18.29
CA ASN A 261 -31.67 11.62 -19.74
C ASN A 261 -30.36 11.08 -20.34
N TYR A 262 -30.45 10.16 -21.30
CA TYR A 262 -29.30 9.53 -21.95
C TYR A 262 -28.40 10.48 -22.75
N LEU A 263 -28.86 11.72 -23.02
CA LEU A 263 -28.07 12.81 -23.61
C LEU A 263 -27.69 13.92 -22.61
N PHE A 264 -27.80 13.66 -21.30
CA PHE A 264 -27.55 14.64 -20.22
C PHE A 264 -26.29 15.50 -20.44
N TYR A 265 -25.15 14.89 -20.79
CA TYR A 265 -23.89 15.61 -21.01
C TYR A 265 -23.88 16.45 -22.30
N GLU A 266 -24.48 15.99 -23.40
CA GLU A 266 -24.59 16.79 -24.64
C GLU A 266 -25.49 18.01 -24.41
N TYR A 267 -26.60 17.82 -23.67
CA TYR A 267 -27.51 18.90 -23.28
C TYR A 267 -26.87 19.88 -22.30
N LEU A 268 -26.08 19.41 -21.33
CA LEU A 268 -25.31 20.24 -20.41
C LEU A 268 -24.33 21.16 -21.15
N ASP A 269 -23.58 20.64 -22.12
CA ASP A 269 -22.69 21.47 -22.94
C ASP A 269 -23.45 22.49 -23.81
N LEU A 270 -24.62 22.12 -24.35
CA LEU A 270 -25.51 23.04 -25.06
C LEU A 270 -26.04 24.15 -24.13
N ILE A 271 -26.42 23.82 -22.89
CA ILE A 271 -26.89 24.77 -21.87
C ILE A 271 -25.79 25.80 -21.55
N VAL A 272 -24.57 25.33 -21.27
CA VAL A 272 -23.42 26.19 -20.95
C VAL A 272 -23.05 27.08 -22.15
N LYS A 273 -22.94 26.49 -23.35
CA LYS A 273 -22.57 27.21 -24.58
C LYS A 273 -23.57 28.30 -24.98
N ASN A 274 -24.85 28.14 -24.62
CA ASN A 274 -25.90 29.13 -24.85
C ASN A 274 -26.10 30.12 -23.68
N GLY A 275 -25.17 30.15 -22.72
CA GLY A 275 -25.04 31.26 -21.76
C GLY A 275 -25.86 31.14 -20.47
N ALA A 276 -26.23 29.93 -20.04
CA ALA A 276 -26.84 29.72 -18.73
C ALA A 276 -25.94 30.22 -17.58
N LEU A 277 -26.56 30.82 -16.56
CA LEU A 277 -25.88 31.29 -15.35
C LEU A 277 -25.59 30.16 -14.36
N ALA A 278 -26.53 29.22 -14.25
CA ALA A 278 -26.41 28.02 -13.41
C ALA A 278 -27.30 26.88 -13.93
N VAL A 279 -27.02 25.66 -13.47
CA VAL A 279 -27.76 24.44 -13.80
C VAL A 279 -28.26 23.76 -12.52
N ILE A 280 -29.52 23.30 -12.55
CA ILE A 280 -30.14 22.48 -11.51
C ILE A 280 -30.32 21.08 -12.06
N MET A 281 -29.67 20.10 -11.44
CA MET A 281 -29.66 18.70 -11.86
C MET A 281 -30.61 17.89 -10.97
N LEU A 282 -31.55 17.15 -11.57
CA LEU A 282 -32.52 16.33 -10.85
C LEU A 282 -32.13 14.85 -10.83
N GLY A 283 -31.90 14.30 -9.63
CA GLY A 283 -31.52 12.90 -9.40
C GLY A 283 -32.26 12.27 -8.22
N GLU A 284 -32.27 10.93 -8.09
CA GLU A 284 -33.17 10.22 -7.16
C GLU A 284 -32.60 9.99 -5.74
N SER A 285 -31.39 10.46 -5.46
CA SER A 285 -30.86 10.61 -4.09
C SER A 285 -29.71 11.63 -4.08
N TYR A 286 -29.34 12.11 -2.88
CA TYR A 286 -28.14 12.93 -2.66
C TYR A 286 -26.84 12.28 -3.18
N GLU A 287 -26.76 10.96 -3.15
CA GLU A 287 -25.60 10.17 -3.62
C GLU A 287 -25.58 10.08 -5.15
N ASN A 288 -26.76 9.87 -5.78
CA ASN A 288 -26.94 9.91 -7.23
C ASN A 288 -26.77 11.31 -7.84
N LEU A 289 -26.52 12.34 -7.04
CA LEU A 289 -26.20 13.70 -7.51
C LEU A 289 -24.70 13.98 -7.57
N MET A 290 -23.85 13.01 -7.25
CA MET A 290 -22.39 13.11 -7.40
C MET A 290 -21.88 12.90 -8.85
N TYR A 291 -22.75 12.64 -9.83
CA TYR A 291 -22.36 12.69 -11.26
C TYR A 291 -21.92 14.12 -11.62
N GLY A 292 -20.61 14.33 -11.74
CA GLY A 292 -20.03 15.65 -11.95
C GLY A 292 -20.17 16.21 -13.36
N LEU A 293 -19.77 17.47 -13.52
CA LEU A 293 -19.52 18.06 -14.83
C LEU A 293 -18.35 17.35 -15.52
N TYR A 294 -18.47 17.10 -16.84
CA TYR A 294 -17.42 16.43 -17.62
C TYR A 294 -16.12 17.25 -17.73
N GLU A 295 -16.22 18.58 -17.64
CA GLU A 295 -15.10 19.52 -17.59
C GLU A 295 -15.28 20.46 -16.39
N GLU A 296 -14.16 20.79 -15.74
CA GLU A 296 -14.09 21.58 -14.50
C GLU A 296 -14.45 23.06 -14.70
N ASP A 297 -15.02 23.70 -13.66
CA ASP A 297 -15.27 25.15 -13.55
C ASP A 297 -16.12 25.82 -14.68
N LYS A 298 -16.76 25.02 -15.55
CA LYS A 298 -17.62 25.51 -16.65
C LYS A 298 -18.78 26.38 -16.14
N VAL A 299 -19.61 25.85 -15.25
CA VAL A 299 -20.88 26.48 -14.81
C VAL A 299 -21.19 26.14 -13.35
N VAL A 300 -21.92 27.03 -12.67
CA VAL A 300 -22.41 26.77 -11.30
C VAL A 300 -23.52 25.72 -11.39
N ALA A 301 -23.31 24.56 -10.80
CA ALA A 301 -24.25 23.44 -10.83
C ALA A 301 -24.55 22.91 -9.43
N ILE A 302 -25.83 22.62 -9.18
CA ILE A 302 -26.33 22.02 -7.93
C ILE A 302 -27.30 20.87 -8.23
N GLY A 303 -27.29 19.87 -7.37
CA GLY A 303 -28.27 18.80 -7.37
C GLY A 303 -29.51 19.18 -6.57
N VAL A 304 -30.69 18.75 -7.02
CA VAL A 304 -31.97 18.80 -6.28
C VAL A 304 -32.64 17.44 -6.44
N GLU A 305 -33.34 16.95 -5.41
CA GLU A 305 -34.02 15.65 -5.54
C GLU A 305 -35.14 15.68 -6.59
N ARG A 306 -35.17 14.64 -7.42
CA ARG A 306 -36.10 14.46 -8.54
C ARG A 306 -37.57 14.39 -8.10
N THR A 307 -37.81 14.09 -6.83
CA THR A 307 -39.11 14.21 -6.13
C THR A 307 -39.75 15.59 -6.30
N HIS A 308 -38.96 16.66 -6.35
CA HIS A 308 -39.42 18.04 -6.52
C HIS A 308 -39.77 18.44 -7.97
N MET A 309 -39.60 17.53 -8.96
CA MET A 309 -39.86 17.80 -10.38
C MET A 309 -41.25 18.41 -10.63
N LYS A 310 -42.28 17.94 -9.93
CA LYS A 310 -43.67 18.39 -10.12
C LYS A 310 -43.84 19.87 -9.78
N ASP A 311 -43.27 20.30 -8.66
CA ASP A 311 -43.38 21.67 -8.16
C ASP A 311 -42.57 22.63 -9.02
N LEU A 312 -41.35 22.21 -9.41
CA LEU A 312 -40.49 22.92 -10.35
C LEU A 312 -41.13 23.08 -11.74
N ARG A 313 -41.92 22.10 -12.21
CA ARG A 313 -42.71 22.24 -13.45
C ARG A 313 -43.81 23.27 -13.32
N GLU A 314 -44.55 23.29 -12.22
CA GLU A 314 -45.65 24.24 -12.03
C GLU A 314 -45.14 25.69 -11.82
N LEU A 315 -43.99 25.88 -11.17
CA LEU A 315 -43.32 27.19 -11.06
C LEU A 315 -42.94 27.77 -12.44
N VAL A 316 -42.29 26.98 -13.30
CA VAL A 316 -41.89 27.45 -14.65
C VAL A 316 -43.12 27.65 -15.54
N LYS A 317 -44.11 26.75 -15.48
CA LYS A 317 -45.36 26.82 -16.28
C LYS A 317 -46.18 28.07 -16.01
N ASN A 318 -46.26 28.53 -14.75
CA ASN A 318 -46.95 29.78 -14.41
C ASN A 318 -46.13 31.04 -14.74
N ASN A 319 -44.95 30.89 -15.37
CA ASN A 319 -44.03 31.96 -15.73
C ASN A 319 -43.70 32.88 -14.54
N VAL A 320 -43.66 32.29 -13.33
CA VAL A 320 -43.33 33.00 -12.10
C VAL A 320 -41.89 33.49 -12.21
N LYS A 321 -41.66 34.77 -11.93
CA LYS A 321 -40.30 35.33 -11.83
C LYS A 321 -39.65 34.90 -10.52
N VAL A 322 -39.36 33.60 -10.44
CA VAL A 322 -38.50 32.99 -9.43
C VAL A 322 -37.10 33.59 -9.57
N TYR A 323 -36.55 34.06 -8.46
CA TYR A 323 -35.13 34.36 -8.34
C TYR A 323 -34.51 33.28 -7.46
N ALA A 324 -33.72 32.42 -8.07
CA ALA A 324 -32.80 31.55 -7.34
C ALA A 324 -31.55 32.34 -6.94
N GLU A 325 -30.98 32.02 -5.78
CA GLU A 325 -29.63 32.41 -5.36
C GLU A 325 -28.91 31.15 -4.90
N ILE A 326 -27.95 30.72 -5.72
CA ILE A 326 -27.15 29.50 -5.54
C ILE A 326 -25.75 29.91 -5.10
N GLU A 327 -25.10 29.14 -4.23
CA GLU A 327 -23.66 29.21 -3.98
C GLU A 327 -23.07 27.77 -4.05
N VAL A 328 -21.80 27.63 -4.46
CA VAL A 328 -21.07 26.34 -4.53
C VAL A 328 -19.61 26.54 -4.10
N ARG A 329 -19.05 25.57 -3.35
CA ARG A 329 -17.65 25.55 -2.87
C ARG A 329 -17.04 24.13 -2.79
N GLY A 330 -16.39 23.62 -3.85
CA GLY A 330 -15.52 22.41 -3.79
C GLY A 330 -15.38 21.55 -5.07
N GLY A 331 -14.21 20.92 -5.28
CA GLY A 331 -13.91 20.06 -6.44
C GLY A 331 -12.62 19.21 -6.33
N VAL A 332 -12.31 18.42 -7.36
CA VAL A 332 -11.10 17.55 -7.50
C VAL A 332 -9.88 18.38 -7.95
N TRP A 333 -8.65 17.87 -7.77
CA TRP A 333 -7.45 18.67 -8.00
C TRP A 333 -6.19 17.85 -8.43
N TYR A 334 -5.31 18.48 -9.24
CA TYR A 334 -4.08 17.92 -9.83
C TYR A 334 -2.89 18.88 -9.72
N GLY A 335 -1.64 18.37 -9.60
CA GLY A 335 -0.45 19.23 -9.68
C GLY A 335 0.91 18.54 -9.71
N ILE A 336 1.96 19.34 -9.44
CA ILE A 336 3.38 18.91 -9.38
C ILE A 336 3.89 19.20 -7.98
N SER A 337 4.51 18.19 -7.38
CA SER A 337 5.16 18.20 -6.07
C SER A 337 6.67 18.01 -6.19
N TYR A 338 7.41 18.21 -5.10
CA TYR A 338 8.87 18.08 -5.08
C TYR A 338 9.34 17.38 -3.79
N ASN A 339 10.32 16.48 -3.91
CA ASN A 339 11.19 16.15 -2.77
C ASN A 339 12.35 17.16 -2.74
N VAL A 340 12.72 17.66 -1.56
CA VAL A 340 13.90 18.52 -1.38
C VAL A 340 14.99 17.71 -0.68
N ILE A 341 16.04 17.37 -1.42
CA ILE A 341 17.09 16.42 -1.00
C ILE A 341 18.38 17.20 -0.70
N ALA A 342 18.75 17.34 0.56
CA ALA A 342 19.94 18.04 1.04
C ALA A 342 21.02 17.05 1.51
N LYS A 343 22.11 16.95 0.74
CA LYS A 343 23.16 15.94 0.93
C LYS A 343 24.38 16.55 1.66
N LYS A 344 24.76 15.97 2.80
CA LYS A 344 26.01 16.22 3.53
C LYS A 344 26.99 15.06 3.27
N PRO A 345 28.16 15.29 2.67
CA PRO A 345 29.13 14.25 2.40
C PRO A 345 29.72 13.65 3.68
N ALA A 346 30.12 12.39 3.60
CA ALA A 346 31.08 11.79 4.51
C ALA A 346 32.45 12.49 4.41
N THR A 347 33.21 12.46 5.51
CA THR A 347 34.57 13.03 5.61
C THR A 347 35.63 11.98 5.96
N GLY A 348 35.24 10.70 5.99
CA GLY A 348 36.12 9.57 6.22
C GLY A 348 35.98 8.52 5.13
N ALA A 349 36.18 7.25 5.49
CA ALA A 349 36.38 6.18 4.50
C ALA A 349 35.12 5.34 4.21
N SER A 350 34.07 5.44 5.03
CA SER A 350 32.81 4.74 4.75
C SER A 350 32.07 5.38 3.57
N ASN A 351 31.35 4.53 2.85
CA ASN A 351 30.59 4.86 1.65
C ASN A 351 29.07 4.80 1.91
N GLU A 352 28.66 4.72 3.18
CA GLU A 352 27.28 4.52 3.62
C GLU A 352 26.46 5.82 3.62
N ILE A 353 25.14 5.70 3.43
CA ILE A 353 24.19 6.82 3.46
C ILE A 353 23.11 6.57 4.53
N LEU A 354 22.88 7.55 5.40
CA LEU A 354 21.71 7.62 6.27
C LEU A 354 20.68 8.59 5.69
N LEU A 355 19.43 8.16 5.58
CA LEU A 355 18.32 9.05 5.27
C LEU A 355 17.71 9.63 6.55
N VAL A 356 17.43 10.92 6.55
CA VAL A 356 16.64 11.60 7.58
C VAL A 356 15.47 12.27 6.88
N THR A 357 14.26 11.76 7.08
CA THR A 357 13.06 12.17 6.34
C THR A 357 12.04 12.84 7.26
N ALA A 358 11.26 13.74 6.69
CA ALA A 358 10.03 14.30 7.23
C ALA A 358 9.23 14.80 6.03
N HIS A 359 7.91 14.72 6.05
CA HIS A 359 7.11 15.31 4.99
C HIS A 359 6.78 16.77 5.29
N TYR A 360 6.51 17.58 4.26
CA TYR A 360 6.17 19.00 4.41
C TYR A 360 4.83 19.39 3.81
N ASP A 361 4.11 18.47 3.16
CA ASP A 361 2.69 18.63 2.82
C ASP A 361 1.80 18.68 4.07
N THR A 362 0.52 19.03 3.87
CA THR A 362 -0.52 18.92 4.90
C THR A 362 -1.74 18.19 4.38
N GLU A 363 -2.56 17.71 5.30
CA GLU A 363 -3.98 17.48 5.03
C GLU A 363 -4.74 18.77 4.73
N LYS A 364 -5.94 18.63 4.19
CA LYS A 364 -6.87 19.74 3.91
C LYS A 364 -7.32 20.41 5.20
N ASP A 365 -7.55 21.73 5.15
CA ASP A 365 -8.01 22.57 6.27
C ASP A 365 -7.04 22.63 7.49
N SER A 366 -5.97 21.82 7.50
CA SER A 366 -4.89 21.83 8.47
C SER A 366 -3.83 22.87 8.14
N LYS A 367 -3.18 23.45 9.16
CA LYS A 367 -2.01 24.32 9.00
C LYS A 367 -0.69 23.55 9.12
N GLY A 368 -0.77 22.24 9.38
CA GLY A 368 0.33 21.31 9.52
C GLY A 368 1.49 21.83 10.35
N VAL A 369 1.19 22.29 11.56
CA VAL A 369 2.15 22.85 12.52
C VAL A 369 2.86 21.72 13.25
N ASN A 370 2.12 20.74 13.74
CA ASN A 370 2.65 19.51 14.29
C ASN A 370 2.77 18.42 13.21
N ASP A 371 1.79 18.30 12.30
CA ASP A 371 1.75 17.33 11.18
C ASP A 371 1.96 18.04 9.81
N ASN A 372 3.18 18.20 9.29
CA ASN A 372 4.47 17.78 9.86
C ASN A 372 5.49 18.93 9.89
N GLY A 373 5.02 20.11 10.32
CA GLY A 373 5.91 21.24 10.62
C GLY A 373 6.91 20.93 11.73
N SER A 374 6.58 20.03 12.66
CA SER A 374 7.45 19.61 13.78
C SER A 374 8.65 18.80 13.29
N GLY A 375 8.45 17.78 12.45
CA GLY A 375 9.52 16.98 11.84
C GLY A 375 10.44 17.81 10.95
N ILE A 376 9.88 18.72 10.15
CA ILE A 376 10.65 19.66 9.33
C ILE A 376 11.51 20.61 10.19
N ALA A 377 10.99 21.12 11.31
CA ALA A 377 11.77 21.96 12.21
C ALA A 377 12.92 21.19 12.89
N VAL A 378 12.66 19.96 13.34
CA VAL A 378 13.66 19.05 13.92
C VAL A 378 14.71 18.64 12.88
N MET A 379 14.33 18.38 11.64
CA MET A 379 15.23 18.08 10.52
C MET A 379 16.18 19.25 10.25
N LEU A 380 15.66 20.47 10.13
CA LEU A 380 16.45 21.68 9.87
C LEU A 380 17.42 22.00 11.02
N GLU A 381 17.00 21.82 12.27
CA GLU A 381 17.85 21.98 13.45
C GLU A 381 18.97 20.94 13.49
N THR A 382 18.64 19.69 13.18
CA THR A 382 19.60 18.59 13.07
C THR A 382 20.62 18.85 11.96
N ALA A 383 20.18 19.37 10.81
CA ALA A 383 21.05 19.75 9.71
C ALA A 383 21.97 20.93 10.08
N GLU A 384 21.45 22.00 10.68
CA GLU A 384 22.30 23.14 11.08
C GLU A 384 23.38 22.71 12.09
N LEU A 385 23.03 21.93 13.10
CA LEU A 385 23.99 21.48 14.11
C LEU A 385 25.05 20.53 13.53
N LEU A 386 24.68 19.65 12.59
CA LEU A 386 25.60 18.68 12.01
C LEU A 386 26.41 19.21 10.81
N ALA A 387 26.04 20.35 10.21
CA ALA A 387 26.66 20.88 8.99
C ALA A 387 28.20 20.88 9.03
N GLY A 388 28.79 21.42 10.11
CA GLY A 388 30.23 21.51 10.32
C GLY A 388 30.89 20.29 10.98
N ILE A 389 30.16 19.21 11.23
CA ILE A 389 30.67 18.04 11.98
C ILE A 389 31.29 17.01 11.02
N PRO A 390 32.60 16.69 11.16
CA PRO A 390 33.20 15.59 10.44
C PRO A 390 32.68 14.25 11.00
N GLY A 391 32.45 13.32 10.11
CA GLY A 391 32.03 11.95 10.40
C GLY A 391 32.21 11.07 9.17
N ASP A 392 32.00 9.76 9.32
CA ASP A 392 32.28 8.78 8.26
C ASP A 392 31.03 8.39 7.45
N LEU A 393 29.84 8.83 7.89
CA LEU A 393 28.55 8.56 7.25
C LEU A 393 28.07 9.75 6.39
N GLU A 394 27.59 9.49 5.17
CA GLU A 394 26.90 10.50 4.34
C GLU A 394 25.46 10.65 4.85
N ILE A 395 24.96 11.88 5.01
CA ILE A 395 23.60 12.13 5.52
C ILE A 395 22.78 12.85 4.44
N TRP A 396 21.62 12.29 4.10
CA TRP A 396 20.64 12.92 3.23
C TRP A 396 19.43 13.33 4.05
N PHE A 397 19.29 14.64 4.27
CA PHE A 397 18.06 15.21 4.81
C PHE A 397 17.08 15.39 3.66
N VAL A 398 15.90 14.76 3.73
CA VAL A 398 14.93 14.80 2.64
C VAL A 398 13.58 15.26 3.16
N ALA A 399 13.19 16.48 2.76
CA ALA A 399 11.81 16.93 2.94
C ALA A 399 10.95 16.31 1.82
N LEU A 400 10.01 15.47 2.22
CA LEU A 400 9.13 14.68 1.34
C LEU A 400 7.79 15.38 1.12
N SER A 401 7.09 15.03 0.05
CA SER A 401 5.76 15.55 -0.28
C SER A 401 4.80 14.40 -0.59
N GLY A 402 3.49 14.62 -0.40
CA GLY A 402 2.47 13.62 -0.67
C GLY A 402 2.46 12.44 0.30
N ASN A 403 2.87 12.64 1.56
CA ASN A 403 2.70 11.64 2.61
C ASN A 403 1.22 11.25 2.77
N LYS A 404 0.35 12.26 2.77
CA LYS A 404 -1.13 12.16 2.85
C LYS A 404 -1.77 11.72 1.52
N ARG A 405 -0.96 11.35 0.54
CA ARG A 405 -1.33 10.82 -0.78
C ARG A 405 -0.46 9.59 -1.06
N ASP A 406 -0.69 8.54 -0.29
CA ASP A 406 -0.09 7.20 -0.49
C ASP A 406 1.46 7.22 -0.53
N GLN A 407 2.08 8.09 0.28
CA GLN A 407 3.53 8.25 0.40
C GLN A 407 4.24 8.52 -0.95
N ASN A 408 3.58 9.24 -1.87
CA ASN A 408 4.05 9.47 -3.24
C ASN A 408 5.51 9.98 -3.32
N GLY A 409 5.92 10.90 -2.43
CA GLY A 409 7.28 11.44 -2.41
C GLY A 409 8.37 10.42 -2.06
N SER A 410 8.21 9.64 -0.98
CA SER A 410 9.20 8.60 -0.64
C SER A 410 9.19 7.45 -1.65
N ASN A 411 8.02 7.09 -2.19
CA ASN A 411 7.89 6.09 -3.26
C ASN A 411 8.60 6.55 -4.54
N TYR A 412 8.47 7.82 -4.94
CA TYR A 412 9.18 8.40 -6.09
C TYR A 412 10.70 8.52 -5.85
N LEU A 413 11.12 8.90 -4.64
CA LEU A 413 12.53 8.87 -4.25
C LEU A 413 13.09 7.45 -4.42
N MET A 414 12.45 6.45 -3.83
CA MET A 414 12.94 5.08 -3.86
C MET A 414 12.83 4.42 -5.23
N SER A 415 11.85 4.75 -6.08
CA SER A 415 11.86 4.25 -7.47
C SER A 415 13.03 4.83 -8.27
N SER A 416 13.29 6.14 -8.14
CA SER A 416 14.30 6.88 -8.91
C SER A 416 15.77 6.48 -8.67
N LEU A 417 16.12 5.94 -7.49
CA LEU A 417 17.51 5.69 -7.12
C LEU A 417 18.11 4.47 -7.82
N ASP A 418 19.36 4.61 -8.28
CA ASP A 418 20.11 3.52 -8.91
C ASP A 418 20.53 2.44 -7.90
N LYS A 419 20.81 1.22 -8.38
CA LYS A 419 21.16 0.09 -7.50
C LYS A 419 22.44 0.34 -6.69
N LYS A 420 23.39 1.15 -7.20
CA LYS A 420 24.61 1.49 -6.44
C LYS A 420 24.27 2.37 -5.24
N THR A 421 23.41 3.36 -5.42
CA THR A 421 23.00 4.30 -4.36
C THR A 421 22.07 3.63 -3.36
N LYS A 422 21.10 2.83 -3.81
CA LYS A 422 20.28 1.96 -2.95
C LYS A 422 21.15 1.07 -2.06
N ASN A 423 22.12 0.38 -2.65
CA ASN A 423 23.05 -0.47 -1.90
C ASN A 423 23.90 0.30 -0.86
N ARG A 424 24.11 1.61 -1.00
CA ARG A 424 24.85 2.45 -0.03
C ARG A 424 24.00 2.87 1.17
N ILE A 425 22.69 2.96 1.03
CA ILE A 425 21.80 3.35 2.14
C ILE A 425 21.85 2.25 3.22
N VAL A 426 21.92 2.67 4.48
CA VAL A 426 22.00 1.79 5.68
C VAL A 426 20.86 2.02 6.67
N GLY A 427 19.99 2.97 6.37
CA GLY A 427 18.75 3.14 7.12
C GLY A 427 18.10 4.50 6.94
N ASN A 428 16.97 4.66 7.63
CA ASN A 428 16.13 5.83 7.59
C ASN A 428 15.61 6.19 9.00
N ILE A 429 15.70 7.46 9.38
CA ILE A 429 14.96 8.06 10.49
C ILE A 429 13.87 8.94 9.87
N ASN A 430 12.61 8.53 9.99
CA ASN A 430 11.48 9.39 9.67
C ASN A 430 11.06 10.19 10.91
N LEU A 431 10.74 11.47 10.72
CA LEU A 431 10.44 12.44 11.77
C LEU A 431 9.02 12.96 11.53
N ASP A 432 8.10 12.66 12.44
CA ASP A 432 6.68 12.95 12.24
C ASP A 432 5.94 13.12 13.57
N ILE A 433 4.96 14.04 13.64
CA ILE A 433 4.15 14.38 14.83
C ILE A 433 4.96 14.38 16.14
N LEU A 434 5.89 15.32 16.28
CA LEU A 434 6.92 15.32 17.34
C LEU A 434 6.63 16.22 18.55
N ALA A 435 5.57 17.03 18.55
CA ALA A 435 5.41 18.09 19.56
C ALA A 435 3.97 18.52 19.89
N ASP A 436 3.02 17.59 20.04
CA ASP A 436 1.72 17.91 20.66
C ASP A 436 1.90 18.24 22.16
N SER A 437 1.29 19.34 22.59
CA SER A 437 1.07 19.72 23.99
C SER A 437 0.36 18.66 24.84
N ASN A 438 -0.46 17.79 24.24
CA ASN A 438 -1.27 16.80 24.95
C ASN A 438 -0.63 15.40 25.02
N GLY A 439 0.38 15.10 24.19
CA GLY A 439 1.03 13.80 24.18
C GLY A 439 1.88 13.55 25.43
N THR A 440 2.08 12.28 25.77
CA THR A 440 2.73 11.82 27.01
C THR A 440 4.15 11.30 26.84
N ARG A 441 4.52 10.78 25.64
CA ARG A 441 5.85 10.19 25.39
C ARG A 441 6.17 10.07 23.89
N PHE A 442 7.44 9.86 23.57
CA PHE A 442 7.84 9.37 22.25
C PHE A 442 7.72 7.85 22.15
N ASN A 443 7.40 7.38 20.95
CA ASN A 443 7.49 5.99 20.54
C ASN A 443 8.25 5.92 19.22
N MET A 444 8.74 4.73 18.88
CA MET A 444 9.36 4.42 17.60
C MET A 444 8.42 3.48 16.85
N TYR A 445 8.21 3.74 15.57
CA TYR A 445 7.28 2.99 14.74
C TYR A 445 8.03 2.28 13.61
N THR A 446 7.76 0.98 13.46
CA THR A 446 8.37 0.10 12.46
C THR A 446 7.30 -0.81 11.84
N VAL A 447 7.51 -1.24 10.59
CA VAL A 447 6.51 -2.01 9.83
C VAL A 447 6.20 -3.38 10.45
N ASP A 448 7.13 -3.97 11.19
CA ASP A 448 6.99 -5.25 11.88
C ASP A 448 6.86 -5.12 13.43
N GLY A 449 6.96 -3.90 13.95
CA GLY A 449 6.96 -3.61 15.40
C GLY A 449 8.22 -4.01 16.15
N ARG A 450 9.35 -4.33 15.48
CA ARG A 450 10.58 -4.81 16.12
C ARG A 450 11.71 -3.80 16.11
N LYS A 451 12.65 -3.99 17.04
CA LYS A 451 13.89 -3.20 17.13
C LYS A 451 14.85 -3.55 15.98
N ASN A 452 15.19 -2.56 15.17
CA ASN A 452 16.30 -2.59 14.21
C ASN A 452 17.47 -1.68 14.68
N ILE A 453 18.57 -1.63 13.93
CA ILE A 453 19.77 -0.86 14.34
C ILE A 453 19.49 0.64 14.54
N ILE A 454 18.63 1.26 13.74
CA ILE A 454 18.26 2.68 13.87
C ILE A 454 17.50 2.91 15.18
N SER A 455 16.59 2.00 15.54
CA SER A 455 15.82 2.09 16.78
C SER A 455 16.71 2.01 18.04
N TYR A 456 17.80 1.24 17.98
CA TYR A 456 18.78 1.14 19.07
C TYR A 456 19.51 2.48 19.31
N PHE A 457 19.94 3.16 18.25
CA PHE A 457 20.59 4.47 18.38
C PHE A 457 19.62 5.55 18.90
N LEU A 458 18.36 5.53 18.46
CA LEU A 458 17.31 6.44 18.95
C LEU A 458 16.97 6.18 20.42
N GLU A 459 16.77 4.92 20.83
CA GLU A 459 16.53 4.52 22.23
C GLU A 459 17.69 4.94 23.13
N ARG A 460 18.93 4.63 22.74
CA ARG A 460 20.13 4.99 23.51
C ARG A 460 20.28 6.51 23.65
N SER A 461 19.93 7.26 22.59
CA SER A 461 19.96 8.72 22.60
C SER A 461 18.92 9.31 23.55
N ALA A 462 17.67 8.84 23.51
CA ALA A 462 16.60 9.26 24.41
C ALA A 462 16.91 8.94 25.87
N TYR A 463 17.34 7.71 26.16
CA TYR A 463 17.72 7.28 27.51
C TYR A 463 18.87 8.14 28.08
N LYS A 464 19.88 8.45 27.28
CA LYS A 464 21.03 9.30 27.68
C LYS A 464 20.66 10.76 27.98
N GLN A 465 19.48 11.22 27.55
CA GLN A 465 19.05 12.61 27.66
C GLN A 465 17.90 12.80 28.66
N TYR A 466 17.01 11.81 28.78
CA TYR A 466 15.78 11.89 29.57
C TYR A 466 15.57 10.75 30.56
N GLY A 467 16.37 9.68 30.49
CA GLY A 467 16.14 8.45 31.26
C GLY A 467 14.92 7.63 30.79
N GLU A 468 14.21 8.13 29.78
CA GLU A 468 13.02 7.55 29.17
C GLU A 468 13.43 6.58 28.04
N PRO A 469 13.18 5.25 28.15
CA PRO A 469 13.33 4.34 27.02
C PRO A 469 12.17 4.52 26.03
N LEU A 470 12.44 4.33 24.74
CA LEU A 470 11.43 4.44 23.68
C LEU A 470 10.85 3.06 23.34
N SER A 471 9.53 2.91 23.47
CA SER A 471 8.83 1.72 22.97
C SER A 471 8.92 1.66 21.45
N VAL A 472 9.23 0.48 20.89
CA VAL A 472 8.95 0.20 19.47
C VAL A 472 7.55 -0.38 19.34
N LEU A 473 6.80 0.08 18.34
CA LEU A 473 5.43 -0.31 18.05
C LEU A 473 5.30 -0.62 16.55
N ASN A 474 4.34 -1.49 16.22
CA ASN A 474 3.97 -1.74 14.82
C ASN A 474 3.20 -0.53 14.27
N ASP A 475 3.60 -0.03 13.10
CA ASP A 475 2.75 0.81 12.25
C ASP A 475 3.21 0.80 10.79
N MET A 476 2.23 0.82 9.89
CA MET A 476 2.41 0.87 8.43
C MET A 476 2.08 2.25 7.83
N VAL A 477 1.59 3.21 8.63
CA VAL A 477 1.21 4.55 8.18
C VAL A 477 2.34 5.55 8.41
N GLY A 478 3.09 5.85 7.35
CA GLY A 478 4.17 6.84 7.33
C GLY A 478 5.23 6.53 6.26
N ASP A 479 6.10 7.51 5.94
CA ASP A 479 7.14 7.35 4.92
C ASP A 479 8.22 6.30 5.29
N HIS A 480 8.32 5.91 6.57
CA HIS A 480 9.21 4.83 7.02
C HIS A 480 8.89 3.49 6.32
N ARG A 481 7.60 3.25 6.01
CA ARG A 481 7.13 2.03 5.30
C ARG A 481 7.92 1.79 4.01
N THR A 482 8.08 2.83 3.19
CA THR A 482 8.73 2.73 1.88
C THR A 482 10.20 2.33 1.98
N PHE A 483 10.90 2.75 3.02
CA PHE A 483 12.29 2.37 3.25
C PHE A 483 12.39 0.96 3.86
N SER A 484 11.51 0.58 4.78
CA SER A 484 11.42 -0.81 5.26
C SER A 484 11.19 -1.81 4.13
N PHE A 485 10.28 -1.52 3.20
CA PHE A 485 10.01 -2.37 2.03
C PHE A 485 11.19 -2.47 1.04
N ALA A 486 12.14 -1.53 1.10
CA ALA A 486 13.41 -1.62 0.36
C ALA A 486 14.50 -2.45 1.10
N ASP A 487 14.11 -3.25 2.10
CA ASP A 487 14.97 -4.02 3.03
C ASP A 487 15.95 -3.12 3.84
N MET A 488 15.58 -1.86 4.08
CA MET A 488 16.40 -0.90 4.83
C MET A 488 15.93 -0.76 6.29
N PRO A 489 16.84 -0.67 7.27
CA PRO A 489 16.49 -0.34 8.65
C PRO A 489 15.80 1.03 8.74
N SER A 490 14.49 1.06 8.99
CA SER A 490 13.71 2.31 9.02
C SER A 490 12.90 2.42 10.30
N VAL A 491 12.78 3.63 10.83
CA VAL A 491 12.03 3.96 12.05
C VAL A 491 11.38 5.33 11.90
N GLN A 492 10.08 5.43 12.15
CA GLN A 492 9.41 6.70 12.41
C GLN A 492 9.48 7.03 13.90
N LEU A 493 10.17 8.12 14.25
CA LEU A 493 10.07 8.74 15.57
C LEU A 493 8.82 9.61 15.58
N SER A 494 7.92 9.36 16.53
CA SER A 494 6.65 10.10 16.70
C SER A 494 6.27 10.15 18.17
N GLN A 495 5.52 11.16 18.56
CA GLN A 495 4.85 11.18 19.86
C GLN A 495 3.71 10.15 19.89
N ASP A 496 3.19 9.82 21.07
CA ASP A 496 1.98 9.00 21.21
C ASP A 496 0.77 9.69 20.58
N ARG A 497 0.13 8.98 19.64
CA ARG A 497 -0.98 9.48 18.81
C ARG A 497 -2.26 9.65 19.64
N VAL A 498 -2.38 10.79 20.33
CA VAL A 498 -3.62 11.21 20.98
C VAL A 498 -4.70 11.45 19.91
N TYR A 499 -5.84 10.78 20.03
CA TYR A 499 -6.83 10.54 18.97
C TYR A 499 -7.60 11.78 18.45
N VAL A 500 -7.21 13.00 18.82
CA VAL A 500 -8.07 14.21 18.80
C VAL A 500 -7.74 15.19 17.67
N GLN A 501 -6.50 15.25 17.19
CA GLN A 501 -6.05 16.26 16.21
C GLN A 501 -5.92 15.75 14.76
N TYR A 502 -6.20 14.48 14.50
CA TYR A 502 -5.68 13.73 13.34
C TYR A 502 -6.02 14.27 11.93
N TYR A 503 -7.09 15.07 11.78
CA TYR A 503 -7.54 15.63 10.49
C TYR A 503 -8.08 17.07 10.61
N ASN A 504 -7.75 17.80 11.68
CA ASN A 504 -8.52 18.96 12.12
C ASN A 504 -7.84 20.33 11.92
N ARG A 505 -8.68 21.36 11.75
CA ARG A 505 -8.35 22.82 11.74
C ARG A 505 -7.62 23.33 13.00
N GLU A 506 -7.47 22.49 14.01
CA GLU A 506 -6.91 22.83 15.31
C GLU A 506 -5.38 22.79 15.36
N ASP A 507 -4.72 22.04 14.45
CA ASP A 507 -3.25 21.96 14.41
C ASP A 507 -2.64 23.35 14.17
N THR A 508 -2.12 23.92 15.25
CA THR A 508 -1.78 25.34 15.36
C THR A 508 -0.63 25.56 16.33
N LEU A 509 0.04 26.72 16.19
CA LEU A 509 1.16 27.13 17.06
C LEU A 509 0.82 27.21 18.56
N GLY A 510 -0.46 27.16 18.95
CA GLY A 510 -0.90 27.10 20.35
C GLY A 510 -0.89 25.69 20.95
N GLN A 511 -1.00 24.65 20.13
CA GLN A 511 -0.95 23.24 20.55
C GLN A 511 0.48 22.64 20.46
N LEU A 512 1.45 23.41 19.95
CA LEU A 512 2.83 22.92 19.75
C LEU A 512 3.71 23.10 21.00
N SER A 513 4.15 22.00 21.58
CA SER A 513 5.03 21.96 22.76
C SER A 513 6.48 22.18 22.41
N MET A 514 7.02 23.35 22.80
CA MET A 514 8.46 23.63 22.75
C MET A 514 9.29 22.58 23.50
N VAL A 515 8.79 22.04 24.62
CA VAL A 515 9.52 21.03 25.40
C VAL A 515 9.66 19.71 24.62
N TYR A 516 8.61 19.26 23.94
CA TYR A 516 8.69 18.04 23.13
C TYR A 516 9.48 18.28 21.83
N LEU A 517 9.35 19.45 21.21
CA LEU A 517 10.17 19.82 20.05
C LEU A 517 11.67 19.83 20.38
N GLU A 518 12.04 20.38 21.55
CA GLU A 518 13.42 20.32 22.06
C GLU A 518 13.85 18.88 22.37
N LYS A 519 13.01 18.07 23.04
CA LYS A 519 13.28 16.64 23.27
C LYS A 519 13.57 15.91 21.95
N ALA A 520 12.68 15.99 20.97
CA ALA A 520 12.80 15.26 19.71
C ALA A 520 14.05 15.63 18.91
N ALA A 521 14.40 16.93 18.84
CA ALA A 521 15.63 17.39 18.20
C ALA A 521 16.88 16.88 18.91
N ARG A 522 16.92 16.93 20.24
CA ARG A 522 18.05 16.40 21.01
C ARG A 522 18.21 14.89 20.82
N VAL A 523 17.12 14.11 20.83
CA VAL A 523 17.15 12.65 20.55
C VAL A 523 17.72 12.38 19.17
N THR A 524 17.19 13.04 18.15
CA THR A 524 17.58 12.89 16.74
C THR A 524 19.06 13.24 16.53
N VAL A 525 19.49 14.41 17.01
CA VAL A 525 20.89 14.87 16.97
C VAL A 525 21.82 13.91 17.71
N GLY A 526 21.46 13.44 18.91
CA GLY A 526 22.29 12.52 19.68
C GLY A 526 22.43 11.12 19.07
N ALA A 527 21.39 10.64 18.40
CA ALA A 527 21.40 9.36 17.69
C ALA A 527 22.32 9.44 16.46
N ILE A 528 22.10 10.44 15.60
CA ILE A 528 22.89 10.64 14.38
C ILE A 528 24.35 10.99 14.72
N TYR A 529 24.61 11.81 15.73
CA TYR A 529 25.97 12.08 16.20
C TYR A 529 26.70 10.80 16.65
N SER A 530 25.96 9.86 17.27
CA SER A 530 26.51 8.55 17.64
C SER A 530 26.76 7.66 16.41
N MET A 531 25.92 7.73 15.38
CA MET A 531 26.10 6.99 14.12
C MET A 531 27.29 7.48 13.29
N ILE A 532 27.53 8.80 13.23
CA ILE A 532 28.58 9.37 12.36
C ILE A 532 30.00 9.35 12.96
N SER A 533 30.14 8.97 14.23
CA SER A 533 31.43 8.93 14.92
C SER A 533 32.40 7.94 14.27
N LYS A 534 33.69 8.29 14.21
CA LYS A 534 34.74 7.43 13.63
C LYS A 534 35.01 6.17 14.45
N ASP A 535 34.63 6.18 15.73
CA ASP A 535 34.76 5.06 16.65
C ASP A 535 33.53 4.12 16.63
N THR A 536 32.48 4.48 15.89
CA THR A 536 31.30 3.63 15.65
C THR A 536 31.57 2.73 14.45
N PRO A 537 31.43 1.39 14.56
CA PRO A 537 31.54 0.48 13.41
C PRO A 537 30.50 0.83 12.34
N SER A 538 30.78 0.46 11.08
CA SER A 538 29.87 0.74 9.97
C SER A 538 28.46 0.21 10.26
N ILE A 539 27.42 0.96 9.88
CA ILE A 539 26.05 0.68 10.35
C ILE A 539 25.58 -0.69 9.85
N ARG A 540 26.00 -1.06 8.63
CA ARG A 540 25.77 -2.37 8.02
C ARG A 540 26.50 -3.53 8.72
N GLU A 541 27.54 -3.26 9.50
CA GLU A 541 28.18 -4.28 10.33
C GLU A 541 27.48 -4.49 11.66
N LEU A 542 26.92 -3.42 12.24
CA LEU A 542 26.06 -3.50 13.42
C LEU A 542 24.69 -4.14 13.10
N ASP A 543 24.22 -3.98 11.86
CA ASP A 543 22.93 -4.49 11.38
C ASP A 543 22.91 -6.00 11.03
N LYS A 544 24.03 -6.74 11.21
CA LYS A 544 24.22 -8.16 10.82
C LYS A 544 23.38 -9.17 11.64
N GLY A 545 22.07 -8.99 11.66
CA GLY A 545 21.08 -9.77 12.40
C GLY A 545 19.81 -8.99 12.75
N TYR A 546 19.79 -7.67 12.56
CA TYR A 546 18.68 -6.80 12.94
C TYR A 546 17.66 -6.58 11.81
N ASN A 547 18.11 -6.37 10.56
CA ASN A 547 17.21 -6.28 9.42
C ASN A 547 17.17 -7.59 8.63
N ILE A 548 16.04 -8.29 8.68
CA ILE A 548 15.79 -9.49 7.87
C ILE A 548 14.32 -9.50 7.38
N MET A 549 13.84 -8.38 6.82
CA MET A 549 12.53 -8.32 6.14
C MET A 549 12.47 -9.40 5.06
N SER A 550 13.57 -9.58 4.32
CA SER A 550 13.74 -10.56 3.25
C SER A 550 13.70 -12.04 3.66
N LYS A 551 13.44 -12.40 4.95
CA LYS A 551 13.28 -13.81 5.38
C LYS A 551 12.28 -14.05 6.54
N GLN A 552 11.46 -13.08 6.96
CA GLN A 552 10.60 -13.25 8.14
C GLN A 552 9.14 -12.87 7.91
N SER A 553 8.23 -13.44 8.71
CA SER A 553 6.79 -13.39 8.47
C SER A 553 6.16 -12.04 8.82
N PHE A 554 5.40 -11.50 7.87
CA PHE A 554 4.74 -10.19 7.91
C PHE A 554 3.30 -10.28 8.44
N ASP A 555 2.89 -9.47 9.43
CA ASP A 555 1.48 -9.38 9.84
C ASP A 555 0.68 -8.56 8.80
N LEU A 556 -0.01 -9.23 7.89
CA LEU A 556 -0.75 -8.54 6.81
C LEU A 556 -1.96 -7.79 7.39
N SER A 557 -2.01 -6.48 7.18
CA SER A 557 -3.20 -5.69 7.47
C SER A 557 -4.39 -6.26 6.71
N ILE A 558 -5.50 -6.45 7.41
CA ILE A 558 -6.79 -6.88 6.84
C ILE A 558 -7.34 -5.88 5.80
N LEU A 559 -6.79 -4.67 5.74
CA LEU A 559 -7.10 -3.62 4.76
C LEU A 559 -6.04 -3.52 3.63
N ALA A 560 -5.07 -4.44 3.55
CA ALA A 560 -4.08 -4.44 2.49
C ALA A 560 -4.68 -4.94 1.17
N SER A 561 -4.55 -4.15 0.11
CA SER A 561 -4.90 -4.54 -1.25
C SER A 561 -4.02 -5.71 -1.73
N PHE A 562 -4.60 -6.67 -2.44
CA PHE A 562 -3.87 -7.80 -3.01
C PHE A 562 -3.57 -7.55 -4.50
N PRO A 563 -2.31 -7.65 -4.98
CA PRO A 563 -1.93 -7.30 -6.35
C PRO A 563 -2.37 -8.31 -7.42
N TYR A 564 -2.65 -7.80 -8.62
CA TYR A 564 -3.16 -8.52 -9.79
C TYR A 564 -2.17 -8.49 -10.97
N GLY A 565 -2.16 -9.55 -11.79
CA GLY A 565 -1.45 -9.56 -13.08
C GLY A 565 0.07 -9.42 -12.97
N GLN A 566 0.63 -9.65 -11.79
CA GLN A 566 2.01 -9.33 -11.42
C GLN A 566 2.88 -10.58 -11.27
N THR A 567 4.16 -10.48 -11.63
CA THR A 567 5.13 -11.55 -11.35
C THR A 567 5.55 -11.54 -9.88
N VAL A 568 6.22 -12.60 -9.39
CA VAL A 568 6.80 -12.67 -8.03
C VAL A 568 7.52 -11.36 -7.65
N LYS A 569 8.31 -10.82 -8.58
CA LYS A 569 9.14 -9.63 -8.41
C LYS A 569 8.33 -8.32 -8.31
N ASP A 570 7.12 -8.31 -8.84
CA ASP A 570 6.26 -7.13 -8.85
C ASP A 570 5.38 -7.13 -7.59
N VAL A 571 4.89 -8.30 -7.15
CA VAL A 571 4.27 -8.51 -5.83
C VAL A 571 5.26 -8.20 -4.70
N GLU A 572 6.54 -8.61 -4.85
CA GLU A 572 7.66 -8.19 -4.00
C GLU A 572 7.82 -6.66 -3.95
N SER A 573 7.53 -5.95 -5.04
CA SER A 573 7.65 -4.49 -5.13
C SER A 573 6.44 -3.72 -4.59
N GLU A 574 5.26 -4.33 -4.52
CA GLU A 574 4.03 -3.69 -4.03
C GLU A 574 3.77 -3.99 -2.55
N LEU A 575 3.96 -5.25 -2.14
CA LEU A 575 3.73 -5.71 -0.76
C LEU A 575 5.01 -5.74 0.11
N GLY A 576 6.20 -5.63 -0.49
CA GLY A 576 7.48 -5.66 0.25
C GLY A 576 7.86 -7.02 0.84
N ILE A 577 7.18 -8.10 0.43
CA ILE A 577 7.37 -9.47 0.95
C ILE A 577 7.91 -10.40 -0.15
N TYR A 578 8.91 -11.21 0.22
CA TYR A 578 9.57 -12.14 -0.70
C TYR A 578 8.85 -13.49 -0.74
N GLY A 579 8.64 -14.00 -1.95
CA GLY A 579 7.85 -15.21 -2.21
C GLY A 579 8.63 -16.32 -2.91
N GLN A 580 8.13 -17.55 -2.81
CA GLN A 580 8.63 -18.68 -3.60
C GLN A 580 7.49 -19.40 -4.31
N LEU A 581 7.73 -19.82 -5.56
CA LEU A 581 6.79 -20.67 -6.29
C LEU A 581 6.75 -22.06 -5.65
N ASP A 582 5.56 -22.56 -5.32
CA ASP A 582 5.41 -23.95 -4.86
C ASP A 582 5.55 -24.91 -6.05
N PRO A 583 6.53 -25.84 -6.06
CA PRO A 583 6.79 -26.71 -7.20
C PRO A 583 5.76 -27.86 -7.35
N SER A 584 4.79 -27.99 -6.44
CA SER A 584 3.81 -29.09 -6.46
C SER A 584 2.55 -28.83 -7.31
N THR A 585 2.43 -27.66 -7.94
CA THR A 585 1.17 -27.22 -8.56
C THR A 585 1.03 -27.56 -10.05
N GLU A 586 0.00 -28.34 -10.42
CA GLU A 586 -0.45 -28.52 -11.80
C GLU A 586 -1.28 -27.32 -12.33
N GLY A 587 -0.63 -26.15 -12.40
CA GLY A 587 -1.03 -25.05 -13.28
C GLY A 587 -1.86 -23.90 -12.67
N MET A 588 -2.25 -23.97 -11.40
CA MET A 588 -2.46 -22.74 -10.60
C MET A 588 -1.12 -22.36 -9.99
N ALA A 589 -0.59 -21.18 -10.29
CA ALA A 589 0.68 -20.72 -9.72
C ALA A 589 0.46 -20.31 -8.26
N LYS A 590 0.76 -21.22 -7.32
CA LYS A 590 0.77 -20.90 -5.88
C LYS A 590 2.11 -20.28 -5.51
N LEU A 591 2.08 -19.02 -5.10
CA LEU A 591 3.22 -18.32 -4.52
C LEU A 591 3.12 -18.40 -3.00
N GLN A 592 4.04 -19.13 -2.38
CA GLN A 592 4.15 -19.22 -0.93
C GLN A 592 4.84 -17.97 -0.39
N TYR A 593 4.18 -17.26 0.52
CA TYR A 593 4.72 -16.11 1.24
C TYR A 593 4.80 -16.41 2.74
N ASN A 594 5.81 -15.83 3.40
CA ASN A 594 5.91 -15.82 4.85
C ASN A 594 5.07 -14.64 5.39
N ILE A 595 3.85 -14.94 5.80
CA ILE A 595 2.90 -13.96 6.37
C ILE A 595 2.44 -14.53 7.71
N LYS A 596 2.47 -13.70 8.75
CA LYS A 596 1.91 -14.02 10.06
C LYS A 596 0.43 -13.70 10.03
N TRP A 597 -0.38 -14.64 10.50
CA TRP A 597 -1.83 -14.45 10.65
C TRP A 597 -2.24 -14.68 12.10
N PHE A 598 -3.20 -13.87 12.54
CA PHE A 598 -3.88 -13.99 13.83
C PHE A 598 -2.92 -14.13 15.04
N ASN A 599 -1.94 -13.23 15.08
CA ASN A 599 -1.03 -12.94 16.20
C ASN A 599 -0.10 -14.05 16.73
N ASP A 600 -0.31 -15.36 16.52
CA ASP A 600 0.73 -16.40 16.79
C ASP A 600 0.47 -17.80 16.18
N LEU A 601 -0.41 -17.92 15.16
CA LEU A 601 -0.61 -19.20 14.49
C LEU A 601 0.47 -19.46 13.41
N ASN A 602 1.28 -20.50 13.64
CA ASN A 602 2.21 -21.03 12.64
C ASN A 602 1.45 -21.44 11.37
N THR A 603 1.66 -20.69 10.30
CA THR A 603 0.86 -20.75 9.08
C THR A 603 1.76 -20.75 7.85
N LYS A 604 1.28 -21.35 6.75
CA LYS A 604 1.77 -21.03 5.41
C LYS A 604 0.70 -20.23 4.68
N THR A 605 1.13 -19.19 3.98
CA THR A 605 0.22 -18.40 3.14
C THR A 605 0.55 -18.64 1.68
N TYR A 606 -0.45 -18.97 0.89
CA TYR A 606 -0.32 -19.20 -0.53
C TYR A 606 -1.23 -18.25 -1.29
N PHE A 607 -0.65 -17.36 -2.09
CA PHE A 607 -1.41 -16.57 -3.05
C PHE A 607 -1.63 -17.46 -4.27
N VAL A 608 -2.88 -17.77 -4.57
CA VAL A 608 -3.27 -18.74 -5.59
C VAL A 608 -3.63 -17.99 -6.86
N TYR A 609 -2.68 -17.90 -7.79
CA TYR A 609 -2.93 -17.35 -9.12
C TYR A 609 -3.39 -18.45 -10.07
N ASP A 610 -4.28 -18.13 -11.01
CA ASP A 610 -4.66 -19.06 -12.07
C ASP A 610 -3.71 -19.01 -13.27
N TYR A 611 -4.06 -19.79 -14.30
CA TYR A 611 -3.33 -19.92 -15.57
C TYR A 611 -3.21 -18.59 -16.36
N PHE A 612 -3.96 -17.55 -16.00
CA PHE A 612 -3.90 -16.22 -16.63
C PHE A 612 -3.10 -15.19 -15.80
N GLY A 613 -2.69 -15.54 -14.57
CA GLY A 613 -2.06 -14.62 -13.62
C GLY A 613 -3.06 -13.83 -12.76
N CYS A 614 -4.34 -14.21 -12.78
CA CYS A 614 -5.37 -13.58 -11.93
C CYS A 614 -5.33 -14.21 -10.53
N LEU A 615 -5.33 -13.38 -9.47
CA LEU A 615 -5.39 -13.88 -8.09
C LEU A 615 -6.79 -14.45 -7.81
N ARG A 616 -6.88 -15.73 -7.45
CA ARG A 616 -8.16 -16.41 -7.16
C ARG A 616 -8.47 -16.45 -5.67
N SER A 617 -7.46 -16.68 -4.84
CA SER A 617 -7.60 -16.65 -3.38
C SER A 617 -6.24 -16.46 -2.71
N VAL A 618 -6.28 -16.08 -1.43
CA VAL A 618 -5.16 -16.24 -0.50
C VAL A 618 -5.53 -17.35 0.48
N GLU A 619 -4.86 -18.49 0.37
CA GLU A 619 -5.03 -19.63 1.29
C GLU A 619 -4.10 -19.45 2.50
N VAL A 620 -4.67 -19.52 3.70
CA VAL A 620 -3.94 -19.54 4.98
C VAL A 620 -4.07 -20.93 5.59
N HIS A 621 -2.99 -21.71 5.53
CA HIS A 621 -2.93 -23.09 6.01
C HIS A 621 -2.49 -23.08 7.48
N PHE A 622 -3.32 -23.58 8.40
CA PHE A 622 -2.99 -23.61 9.83
C PHE A 622 -2.20 -24.88 10.19
N ILE A 623 -0.90 -24.72 10.50
CA ILE A 623 0.05 -25.83 10.62
C ILE A 623 0.39 -26.10 12.09
N ASN A 624 0.26 -27.37 12.48
CA ASN A 624 0.44 -27.89 13.86
C ASN A 624 -0.59 -27.37 14.88
N HIS A 625 -1.73 -26.85 14.42
CA HIS A 625 -2.89 -26.48 15.24
C HIS A 625 -4.05 -27.43 14.97
N SER A 626 -4.97 -27.56 15.93
CA SER A 626 -6.21 -28.31 15.70
C SER A 626 -7.27 -27.43 15.03
N VAL A 627 -8.29 -28.08 14.46
CA VAL A 627 -9.43 -27.41 13.83
C VAL A 627 -10.18 -26.53 14.84
N GLU A 628 -10.38 -27.03 16.06
CA GLU A 628 -11.07 -26.31 17.13
C GLU A 628 -10.31 -25.05 17.53
N LYS A 629 -8.97 -25.11 17.63
CA LYS A 629 -8.16 -23.93 17.97
C LYS A 629 -8.10 -22.91 16.82
N SER A 630 -8.18 -23.38 15.58
CA SER A 630 -8.26 -22.52 14.40
C SER A 630 -9.62 -21.80 14.35
N LEU A 631 -10.73 -22.52 14.59
CA LEU A 631 -12.08 -21.95 14.70
C LEU A 631 -12.25 -20.97 15.88
N GLU A 632 -11.68 -21.25 17.04
CA GLU A 632 -11.71 -20.35 18.21
C GLU A 632 -11.17 -18.96 17.84
N VAL A 633 -10.03 -18.91 17.14
CA VAL A 633 -9.38 -17.67 16.69
C VAL A 633 -10.16 -16.99 15.57
N LEU A 634 -10.78 -17.74 14.65
CA LEU A 634 -11.64 -17.18 13.60
C LEU A 634 -12.93 -16.56 14.17
N TYR A 635 -13.57 -17.21 15.16
CA TYR A 635 -14.73 -16.65 15.85
C TYR A 635 -14.37 -15.42 16.71
N GLU A 636 -13.20 -15.40 17.37
CA GLU A 636 -12.71 -14.21 18.08
C GLU A 636 -12.47 -13.03 17.11
N ARG A 637 -12.02 -13.32 15.88
CA ARG A 637 -11.61 -12.29 14.91
C ARG A 637 -12.73 -11.78 14.01
N PHE A 638 -13.63 -12.66 13.56
CA PHE A 638 -14.68 -12.37 12.57
C PHE A 638 -16.10 -12.51 13.12
N GLY A 639 -16.27 -13.00 14.35
CA GLY A 639 -17.57 -13.30 14.95
C GLY A 639 -18.21 -14.57 14.36
N GLU A 640 -19.53 -14.68 14.54
CA GLU A 640 -20.32 -15.79 14.02
C GLU A 640 -20.35 -15.79 12.47
N PRO A 641 -20.14 -16.95 11.81
CA PRO A 641 -20.12 -17.03 10.35
C PRO A 641 -21.51 -16.87 9.76
N SER A 642 -21.59 -16.10 8.68
CA SER A 642 -22.81 -15.83 7.91
C SER A 642 -23.34 -17.04 7.14
N ASP A 643 -22.48 -18.00 6.80
CA ASP A 643 -22.84 -19.27 6.17
C ASP A 643 -22.15 -20.45 6.88
N ARG A 644 -22.79 -21.61 6.90
CA ARG A 644 -22.32 -22.83 7.56
C ARG A 644 -22.71 -24.04 6.71
N SER A 645 -21.75 -24.57 5.97
CA SER A 645 -21.91 -25.80 5.20
C SER A 645 -21.66 -27.04 6.08
N ARG A 646 -21.56 -28.23 5.47
CA ARG A 646 -21.23 -29.46 6.21
C ARG A 646 -19.73 -29.60 6.51
N THR A 647 -18.88 -28.89 5.77
CA THR A 647 -17.41 -28.98 5.80
C THR A 647 -16.74 -27.61 5.95
N SER A 648 -17.46 -26.50 5.78
CA SER A 648 -16.90 -25.15 5.83
C SER A 648 -17.76 -24.11 6.56
N PHE A 649 -17.11 -23.02 6.96
CA PHE A 649 -17.70 -21.88 7.66
C PHE A 649 -17.37 -20.59 6.87
N GLY A 650 -18.38 -19.80 6.53
CA GLY A 650 -18.26 -18.67 5.61
C GLY A 650 -18.60 -17.31 6.22
N TRP A 651 -17.77 -16.30 6.00
CA TRP A 651 -18.00 -14.90 6.41
C TRP A 651 -18.04 -13.98 5.18
N THR A 652 -19.20 -13.37 4.90
CA THR A 652 -19.44 -12.49 3.75
C THR A 652 -19.27 -11.01 4.10
N SER A 653 -18.71 -10.23 3.17
CA SER A 653 -18.52 -8.77 3.26
C SER A 653 -17.70 -8.27 4.47
N VAL A 654 -17.07 -9.17 5.22
CA VAL A 654 -16.18 -8.83 6.33
C VAL A 654 -14.94 -8.14 5.73
N TYR A 655 -14.70 -6.88 6.11
CA TYR A 655 -13.62 -6.04 5.56
C TYR A 655 -13.55 -5.98 4.01
N GLY A 656 -14.69 -6.13 3.31
CA GLY A 656 -14.72 -6.11 1.84
C GLY A 656 -14.18 -7.38 1.16
N ASN A 657 -14.11 -8.51 1.87
CA ASN A 657 -13.71 -9.80 1.33
C ASN A 657 -14.78 -10.89 1.63
N TYR A 658 -14.64 -12.05 0.99
CA TYR A 658 -15.31 -13.28 1.41
C TYR A 658 -14.27 -14.25 1.99
N TYR A 659 -14.60 -14.86 3.13
CA TYR A 659 -13.76 -15.86 3.79
C TYR A 659 -14.50 -17.19 3.88
N ASP A 660 -13.85 -18.28 3.50
CA ASP A 660 -14.35 -19.65 3.64
C ASP A 660 -13.29 -20.51 4.34
N PHE A 661 -13.62 -21.05 5.52
CA PHE A 661 -12.74 -21.94 6.27
C PHE A 661 -13.19 -23.38 6.12
N ASP A 662 -12.40 -24.20 5.41
CA ASP A 662 -12.58 -25.64 5.33
C ASP A 662 -11.94 -26.33 6.55
N HIS A 663 -12.76 -27.06 7.29
CA HIS A 663 -12.36 -27.73 8.50
C HIS A 663 -11.86 -29.17 8.29
N GLU A 664 -11.98 -29.74 7.08
CA GLU A 664 -11.33 -31.02 6.73
C GLU A 664 -9.85 -30.81 6.38
N SER A 665 -9.51 -29.75 5.64
CA SER A 665 -8.11 -29.39 5.32
C SER A 665 -7.43 -28.45 6.33
N ASN A 666 -8.19 -27.78 7.20
CA ASN A 666 -7.72 -26.76 8.14
C ASN A 666 -7.10 -25.53 7.41
N ILE A 667 -7.80 -25.05 6.37
CA ILE A 667 -7.39 -23.93 5.51
C ILE A 667 -8.48 -22.84 5.52
N LEU A 668 -8.07 -21.58 5.76
CA LEU A 668 -8.89 -20.41 5.48
C LEU A 668 -8.58 -19.90 4.07
N SER A 669 -9.57 -19.85 3.19
CA SER A 669 -9.46 -19.21 1.87
C SER A 669 -10.07 -17.80 1.93
N VAL A 670 -9.25 -16.80 1.60
CA VAL A 670 -9.69 -15.40 1.44
C VAL A 670 -9.90 -15.13 -0.05
N TYR A 671 -11.07 -14.60 -0.41
CA TYR A 671 -11.43 -14.24 -1.78
C TYR A 671 -11.68 -12.72 -1.88
N PRO A 672 -11.02 -12.01 -2.82
CA PRO A 672 -11.30 -10.60 -3.06
C PRO A 672 -12.73 -10.41 -3.57
N TYR A 673 -13.52 -9.57 -2.89
CA TYR A 673 -14.95 -9.41 -3.18
C TYR A 673 -15.23 -8.11 -3.94
N ALA A 674 -15.17 -8.18 -5.27
CA ALA A 674 -15.62 -7.12 -6.17
C ALA A 674 -17.11 -7.30 -6.52
N PRO A 675 -18.02 -6.38 -6.14
CA PRO A 675 -19.47 -6.60 -6.34
C PRO A 675 -19.94 -6.54 -7.79
N GLU A 676 -19.51 -5.53 -8.56
CA GLU A 676 -20.07 -5.22 -9.90
C GLU A 676 -19.03 -4.61 -10.87
N ASP A 677 -19.33 -4.66 -12.18
CA ASP A 677 -18.48 -4.12 -13.24
C ASP A 677 -18.49 -2.58 -13.24
N ARG A 678 -17.38 -1.93 -12.88
CA ARG A 678 -17.27 -0.46 -12.89
C ARG A 678 -17.13 0.04 -14.32
N ILE A 679 -18.24 0.46 -14.93
CA ILE A 679 -18.23 1.09 -16.26
C ILE A 679 -17.42 2.41 -16.20
N MET A 680 -16.40 2.52 -17.04
CA MET A 680 -15.52 3.70 -17.18
C MET A 680 -15.92 4.59 -18.38
N GLY A 681 -16.70 4.06 -19.32
CA GLY A 681 -17.43 4.83 -20.32
C GLY A 681 -18.13 3.90 -21.32
N THR A 682 -19.36 4.21 -21.72
CA THR A 682 -20.07 3.49 -22.78
C THR A 682 -20.41 4.45 -23.92
N TYR A 683 -20.05 4.06 -25.14
CA TYR A 683 -20.10 4.89 -26.33
C TYR A 683 -21.01 4.26 -27.38
N PRO A 684 -22.04 4.96 -27.87
CA PRO A 684 -22.77 4.53 -29.06
C PRO A 684 -21.82 4.43 -30.26
N VAL A 685 -21.87 3.29 -30.96
CA VAL A 685 -21.10 3.09 -32.19
C VAL A 685 -21.99 3.51 -33.36
N SER A 686 -21.56 4.52 -34.11
CA SER A 686 -22.28 4.99 -35.29
C SER A 686 -21.32 5.19 -36.45
N GLN A 687 -21.66 4.62 -37.62
CA GLN A 687 -20.75 4.59 -38.78
C GLN A 687 -19.36 4.01 -38.45
N ARG A 688 -19.28 3.08 -37.47
CA ARG A 688 -18.05 2.44 -36.94
C ARG A 688 -17.14 3.39 -36.15
N ILE A 689 -17.65 4.55 -35.74
CA ILE A 689 -16.94 5.57 -34.98
C ILE A 689 -17.61 5.70 -33.61
N ILE A 690 -16.81 5.79 -32.54
CA ILE A 690 -17.24 6.33 -31.25
C ILE A 690 -16.91 7.81 -31.15
N LYS A 691 -17.74 8.59 -30.45
CA LYS A 691 -17.37 9.94 -30.02
C LYS A 691 -16.78 9.85 -28.62
N THR A 692 -15.49 10.11 -28.48
CA THR A 692 -14.83 10.24 -27.16
C THR A 692 -13.70 11.25 -27.23
N THR A 693 -13.54 12.03 -26.15
CA THR A 693 -12.38 12.89 -25.90
C THR A 693 -11.34 12.21 -25.00
N ASN A 694 -11.67 11.05 -24.41
CA ASN A 694 -10.70 10.22 -23.69
C ASN A 694 -9.80 9.51 -24.72
N GLY A 695 -8.55 9.99 -24.83
CA GLY A 695 -7.56 9.47 -25.78
C GLY A 695 -7.12 8.03 -25.56
N ILE A 696 -7.37 7.41 -24.39
CA ILE A 696 -7.11 5.98 -24.17
C ILE A 696 -8.29 5.14 -24.67
N HIS A 697 -9.52 5.60 -24.43
CA HIS A 697 -10.72 4.93 -24.96
C HIS A 697 -10.80 5.07 -26.49
N ALA A 698 -10.26 6.16 -27.06
CA ALA A 698 -10.01 6.30 -28.49
C ALA A 698 -9.02 5.23 -28.99
N LYS A 699 -7.80 5.14 -28.42
CA LYS A 699 -6.81 4.08 -28.75
C LYS A 699 -7.38 2.66 -28.66
N LEU A 700 -8.25 2.39 -27.67
CA LEU A 700 -8.94 1.11 -27.54
C LEU A 700 -9.86 0.85 -28.74
N TRP A 701 -10.65 1.84 -29.15
CA TRP A 701 -11.48 1.73 -30.33
C TRP A 701 -10.67 1.66 -31.63
N ASP A 702 -9.56 2.39 -31.74
CA ASP A 702 -8.61 2.27 -32.85
C ASP A 702 -8.06 0.84 -32.95
N LEU A 703 -7.78 0.17 -31.82
CA LEU A 703 -7.36 -1.23 -31.79
C LEU A 703 -8.50 -2.19 -32.17
N VAL A 704 -9.71 -2.02 -31.61
CA VAL A 704 -10.91 -2.80 -31.97
C VAL A 704 -11.17 -2.70 -33.48
N THR A 705 -11.20 -1.48 -34.03
CA THR A 705 -11.44 -1.22 -35.46
C THR A 705 -10.29 -1.63 -36.38
N SER A 706 -9.11 -1.96 -35.84
CA SER A 706 -7.98 -2.54 -36.59
C SER A 706 -7.95 -4.07 -36.57
N VAL A 707 -8.55 -4.71 -35.54
CA VAL A 707 -8.69 -6.18 -35.44
C VAL A 707 -9.99 -6.66 -36.10
N PHE A 708 -11.08 -5.91 -35.98
CA PHE A 708 -12.40 -6.29 -36.47
C PHE A 708 -12.57 -5.79 -37.91
N ARG A 709 -13.03 -6.65 -38.84
CA ARG A 709 -13.27 -6.21 -40.22
C ARG A 709 -14.35 -5.12 -40.23
N PRO A 710 -14.22 -4.07 -41.06
CA PRO A 710 -15.17 -2.95 -41.06
C PRO A 710 -16.65 -3.36 -41.13
N GLN A 711 -17.00 -4.33 -41.99
CA GLN A 711 -18.39 -4.79 -42.13
C GLN A 711 -18.96 -5.55 -40.92
N ASP A 712 -18.12 -6.09 -40.03
CA ASP A 712 -18.56 -6.83 -38.84
C ASP A 712 -18.64 -5.93 -37.60
N ILE A 713 -17.94 -4.79 -37.60
CA ILE A 713 -18.14 -3.72 -36.59
C ILE A 713 -19.60 -3.22 -36.61
N ASP A 714 -20.30 -3.37 -37.74
CA ASP A 714 -21.74 -3.10 -37.88
C ASP A 714 -22.65 -3.98 -36.98
N TYR A 715 -22.11 -4.99 -36.27
CA TYR A 715 -22.87 -5.72 -35.25
C TYR A 715 -22.80 -5.07 -33.85
N ILE A 716 -21.84 -4.17 -33.60
CA ILE A 716 -21.63 -3.52 -32.30
C ILE A 716 -22.55 -2.29 -32.21
N SER A 717 -23.49 -2.28 -31.26
CA SER A 717 -24.33 -1.13 -30.92
C SER A 717 -23.59 -0.10 -30.07
N ARG A 718 -22.81 -0.60 -29.11
CA ARG A 718 -22.15 0.19 -28.07
C ARG A 718 -20.79 -0.42 -27.73
N PHE A 719 -19.79 0.43 -27.57
CA PHE A 719 -18.49 0.07 -27.04
C PHE A 719 -18.40 0.53 -25.59
N SER A 720 -18.14 -0.39 -24.66
CA SER A 720 -18.08 -0.13 -23.24
C SER A 720 -16.67 -0.41 -22.71
N VAL A 721 -16.01 0.61 -22.18
CA VAL A 721 -14.82 0.43 -21.36
C VAL A 721 -15.29 0.29 -19.92
N PHE A 722 -14.86 -0.76 -19.23
CA PHE A 722 -15.18 -1.00 -17.82
C PHE A 722 -13.91 -1.34 -17.04
N THR A 723 -14.08 -1.66 -15.76
CA THR A 723 -13.13 -2.49 -15.05
C THR A 723 -13.79 -3.31 -13.95
N ASP A 724 -13.29 -4.51 -13.65
CA ASP A 724 -13.50 -5.17 -12.35
C ASP A 724 -12.32 -4.98 -11.37
N TYR A 725 -11.44 -4.01 -11.70
CA TYR A 725 -10.17 -3.60 -11.08
C TYR A 725 -9.07 -4.67 -11.11
N LEU A 726 -9.33 -5.81 -10.47
CA LEU A 726 -8.39 -6.86 -10.13
C LEU A 726 -9.08 -8.25 -10.16
N GLY A 727 -10.23 -8.34 -10.83
CA GLY A 727 -11.11 -9.50 -10.82
C GLY A 727 -10.71 -10.53 -11.87
N ASN A 728 -11.56 -10.78 -12.87
CA ASN A 728 -11.27 -11.83 -13.85
C ASN A 728 -11.90 -11.63 -15.24
N LYS A 729 -12.32 -10.40 -15.59
CA LYS A 729 -13.02 -10.09 -16.85
C LYS A 729 -12.19 -9.15 -17.72
N THR A 730 -11.24 -9.68 -18.49
CA THR A 730 -10.45 -8.87 -19.47
C THR A 730 -11.32 -8.21 -20.57
N GLY A 731 -12.47 -8.83 -20.88
CA GLY A 731 -13.47 -8.37 -21.85
C GLY A 731 -14.67 -9.32 -21.85
N TYR A 732 -15.76 -8.92 -22.51
CA TYR A 732 -16.90 -9.78 -22.84
C TYR A 732 -17.88 -9.10 -23.81
N ILE A 733 -18.73 -9.87 -24.49
CA ILE A 733 -19.88 -9.36 -25.26
C ILE A 733 -21.21 -9.67 -24.56
N LYS A 734 -22.14 -8.70 -24.56
CA LYS A 734 -23.57 -8.89 -24.18
C LYS A 734 -24.48 -8.41 -25.31
N ARG A 735 -25.68 -8.98 -25.43
CA ARG A 735 -26.70 -8.46 -26.36
C ARG A 735 -27.24 -7.11 -25.85
N ASP A 736 -27.62 -6.23 -26.78
CA ASP A 736 -28.33 -4.99 -26.46
C ASP A 736 -29.84 -5.24 -26.47
N ILE A 737 -30.51 -5.06 -25.33
CA ILE A 737 -31.85 -5.64 -25.07
C ILE A 737 -32.99 -4.60 -24.88
N PRO A 738 -32.77 -3.37 -24.36
CA PRO A 738 -33.86 -2.39 -24.21
C PRO A 738 -34.39 -1.84 -25.56
N ASP A 739 -35.66 -2.12 -25.84
CA ASP A 739 -36.57 -1.45 -26.79
C ASP A 739 -36.11 -1.17 -28.24
N TYR A 740 -36.30 -2.19 -29.08
CA TYR A 740 -37.26 -2.16 -30.21
C TYR A 740 -37.21 -1.02 -31.27
N LEU A 741 -36.11 -0.26 -31.40
CA LEU A 741 -35.88 0.59 -32.57
C LEU A 741 -35.16 -0.19 -33.69
N LYS A 742 -35.96 -0.60 -34.68
CA LYS A 742 -35.54 -1.36 -35.86
C LYS A 742 -34.52 -0.58 -36.71
N THR A 743 -33.24 -0.94 -36.57
CA THR A 743 -32.26 -0.83 -37.66
C THR A 743 -31.54 -2.18 -37.79
N ASP A 744 -31.21 -2.61 -39.01
CA ASP A 744 -30.81 -4.00 -39.27
C ASP A 744 -29.38 -4.35 -38.80
N LYS A 745 -28.70 -3.45 -38.09
CA LYS A 745 -27.24 -3.45 -37.86
C LYS A 745 -26.81 -2.85 -36.50
N THR A 746 -27.31 -3.39 -35.40
CA THR A 746 -26.83 -3.16 -34.03
C THR A 746 -27.36 -4.28 -33.13
N GLU A 747 -26.52 -5.20 -32.64
CA GLU A 747 -26.95 -6.36 -31.85
C GLU A 747 -26.22 -6.52 -30.51
N PHE A 748 -25.00 -6.00 -30.38
CA PHE A 748 -24.10 -6.31 -29.27
C PHE A 748 -23.42 -5.10 -28.64
N ILE A 749 -23.28 -5.14 -27.32
CA ILE A 749 -22.39 -4.28 -26.57
C ILE A 749 -21.07 -5.03 -26.38
N LEU A 750 -19.96 -4.46 -26.88
CA LEU A 750 -18.61 -4.97 -26.62
C LEU A 750 -18.07 -4.31 -25.35
N PHE A 751 -17.73 -5.11 -24.35
CA PHE A 751 -17.09 -4.67 -23.11
C PHE A 751 -15.60 -5.04 -23.10
N VAL A 752 -14.75 -4.10 -22.71
CA VAL A 752 -13.28 -4.27 -22.64
C VAL A 752 -12.79 -3.63 -21.33
N ASP A 753 -11.95 -4.34 -20.57
CA ASP A 753 -11.41 -3.83 -19.29
C ASP A 753 -10.29 -2.82 -19.54
N TYR A 754 -10.25 -1.75 -18.75
CA TYR A 754 -9.21 -0.73 -18.79
C TYR A 754 -7.94 -1.16 -18.04
N TYR A 755 -8.05 -1.65 -16.80
CA TYR A 755 -6.90 -1.81 -15.90
C TYR A 755 -6.09 -3.07 -16.23
N ASP A 756 -6.75 -4.14 -16.67
CA ASP A 756 -6.09 -5.35 -17.20
C ASP A 756 -5.22 -5.04 -18.42
N LEU A 757 -5.64 -4.07 -19.23
CA LEU A 757 -5.04 -3.81 -20.54
C LEU A 757 -4.06 -2.65 -20.52
N PHE A 758 -4.22 -1.64 -19.64
CA PHE A 758 -3.36 -0.45 -19.59
C PHE A 758 -2.60 -0.26 -18.28
N ASP A 759 -1.34 0.15 -18.42
CA ASP A 759 -0.54 0.67 -17.32
C ASP A 759 -1.01 2.09 -16.92
N GLU A 760 -0.52 2.54 -15.77
CA GLU A 760 -0.71 3.89 -15.23
C GLU A 760 -0.16 5.03 -16.12
N ASN A 761 0.53 4.69 -17.22
CA ASN A 761 1.05 5.61 -18.24
C ASN A 761 0.24 5.57 -19.55
N GLY A 762 -0.86 4.81 -19.62
CA GLY A 762 -1.71 4.67 -20.81
C GLY A 762 -1.04 3.91 -21.97
N GLN A 763 -0.13 2.99 -21.65
CA GLN A 763 0.48 1.99 -22.55
C GLN A 763 -0.13 0.61 -22.28
N PHE A 764 -0.08 -0.30 -23.25
CA PHE A 764 -0.62 -1.65 -23.06
C PHE A 764 0.28 -2.49 -22.12
N ARG A 765 -0.29 -3.07 -21.05
CA ARG A 765 0.44 -4.01 -20.15
C ARG A 765 0.96 -5.23 -20.92
N ASN A 766 0.10 -5.83 -21.73
CA ASN A 766 0.46 -6.93 -22.63
C ASN A 766 -0.36 -6.87 -23.93
N TYR A 767 0.14 -6.13 -24.92
CA TYR A 767 -0.52 -5.92 -26.21
C TYR A 767 -0.94 -7.22 -26.93
N ASN A 768 -0.11 -8.28 -26.85
CA ASN A 768 -0.41 -9.55 -27.51
C ASN A 768 -1.59 -10.27 -26.85
N GLN A 769 -1.71 -10.17 -25.52
CA GLN A 769 -2.84 -10.69 -24.75
C GLN A 769 -4.10 -9.85 -24.99
N THR A 770 -3.98 -8.52 -25.05
CA THR A 770 -5.05 -7.60 -25.48
C THR A 770 -5.63 -8.02 -26.83
N VAL A 771 -4.78 -8.25 -27.84
CA VAL A 771 -5.23 -8.65 -29.17
C VAL A 771 -5.84 -10.06 -29.16
N ARG A 772 -5.32 -11.00 -28.35
CA ARG A 772 -5.97 -12.33 -28.18
C ARG A 772 -7.41 -12.19 -27.65
N VAL A 773 -7.62 -11.40 -26.60
CA VAL A 773 -8.96 -11.15 -26.02
C VAL A 773 -9.89 -10.53 -27.06
N LEU A 774 -9.42 -9.55 -27.84
CA LEU A 774 -10.21 -8.95 -28.91
C LEU A 774 -10.56 -9.94 -30.03
N ILE A 775 -9.68 -10.88 -30.39
CA ILE A 775 -9.99 -11.96 -31.35
C ILE A 775 -11.02 -12.94 -30.77
N HIS A 776 -10.95 -13.26 -29.48
CA HIS A 776 -11.91 -14.11 -28.79
C HIS A 776 -13.31 -13.48 -28.78
N GLU A 777 -13.43 -12.20 -28.39
CA GLU A 777 -14.72 -11.48 -28.43
C GLU A 777 -15.26 -11.31 -29.86
N TYR A 778 -14.38 -11.10 -30.84
CA TYR A 778 -14.78 -11.07 -32.25
C TYR A 778 -15.38 -12.42 -32.69
N ALA A 779 -14.90 -13.55 -32.15
CA ALA A 779 -15.50 -14.85 -32.39
C ALA A 779 -16.93 -14.94 -31.85
N HIS A 780 -17.22 -14.40 -30.65
CA HIS A 780 -18.57 -14.30 -30.12
C HIS A 780 -19.48 -13.42 -31.00
N LEU A 781 -18.97 -12.29 -31.50
CA LEU A 781 -19.70 -11.44 -32.44
C LEU A 781 -20.09 -12.20 -33.73
N LEU A 782 -19.18 -13.02 -34.25
CA LEU A 782 -19.37 -13.82 -35.47
C LEU A 782 -20.25 -15.07 -35.26
N THR A 783 -20.26 -15.65 -34.06
CA THR A 783 -20.95 -16.92 -33.75
C THR A 783 -22.29 -16.76 -33.05
N LEU A 784 -22.57 -15.61 -32.41
CA LEU A 784 -23.79 -15.40 -31.60
C LEU A 784 -24.84 -14.50 -32.25
N ASN A 785 -24.54 -13.84 -33.38
CA ASN A 785 -25.45 -12.91 -34.07
C ASN A 785 -26.70 -13.60 -34.68
N LYS A 786 -27.66 -12.80 -35.15
CA LYS A 786 -28.96 -13.25 -35.70
C LYS A 786 -28.90 -14.22 -36.89
N THR A 787 -27.74 -14.41 -37.54
CA THR A 787 -27.59 -15.44 -38.59
C THR A 787 -27.31 -16.83 -38.02
N GLN A 788 -26.77 -16.90 -36.80
CA GLN A 788 -26.35 -18.13 -36.12
C GLN A 788 -27.33 -18.52 -35.00
N MET A 789 -27.85 -17.54 -34.25
CA MET A 789 -28.74 -17.73 -33.11
C MET A 789 -30.16 -17.24 -33.38
N ASP A 790 -31.14 -17.92 -32.80
CA ASP A 790 -32.50 -17.41 -32.59
C ASP A 790 -32.68 -17.01 -31.11
N PRO A 791 -32.81 -15.71 -30.77
CA PRO A 791 -32.95 -15.26 -29.38
C PRO A 791 -34.32 -15.57 -28.76
N GLU A 792 -35.34 -15.93 -29.56
CA GLU A 792 -36.67 -16.32 -29.05
C GLU A 792 -36.82 -17.86 -28.94
N GLY A 793 -35.80 -18.62 -29.36
CA GLY A 793 -35.80 -20.09 -29.36
C GLY A 793 -35.71 -20.73 -27.97
N THR A 794 -36.50 -21.79 -27.76
CA THR A 794 -36.71 -22.43 -26.43
C THR A 794 -36.01 -23.79 -26.24
N GLU A 795 -35.06 -24.18 -27.10
CA GLU A 795 -34.33 -25.45 -26.95
C GLU A 795 -33.21 -25.38 -25.88
N GLU A 796 -33.14 -26.36 -24.97
CA GLU A 796 -32.06 -26.48 -23.96
C GLU A 796 -30.71 -26.98 -24.52
N ARG A 797 -30.23 -26.41 -25.64
CA ARG A 797 -28.84 -26.57 -26.05
C ARG A 797 -27.99 -25.57 -25.24
N PRO A 798 -27.00 -26.02 -24.46
CA PRO A 798 -26.36 -25.15 -23.47
C PRO A 798 -25.33 -24.22 -24.13
N MET A 799 -25.82 -23.04 -24.51
CA MET A 799 -25.00 -21.82 -24.57
C MET A 799 -25.11 -21.10 -23.23
N GLY A 800 -23.99 -20.54 -22.76
CA GLY A 800 -24.02 -19.55 -21.68
C GLY A 800 -23.97 -18.15 -22.26
N TYR A 801 -24.50 -17.19 -21.51
CA TYR A 801 -24.78 -15.81 -21.93
C TYR A 801 -25.83 -15.71 -23.06
N ASN A 802 -27.01 -15.25 -22.64
CA ASN A 802 -28.26 -15.09 -23.40
C ASN A 802 -28.99 -16.42 -23.70
N SER A 803 -30.30 -16.44 -23.41
CA SER A 803 -31.23 -17.49 -23.83
C SER A 803 -31.47 -17.43 -25.34
N GLY A 804 -31.61 -18.58 -25.97
CA GLY A 804 -31.89 -18.73 -27.40
C GLY A 804 -31.41 -20.10 -27.93
N SER A 805 -31.81 -20.46 -29.14
CA SER A 805 -31.40 -21.71 -29.80
C SER A 805 -30.47 -21.47 -30.99
N PHE A 806 -29.73 -22.51 -31.40
CA PHE A 806 -28.99 -22.47 -32.66
C PHE A 806 -29.95 -22.51 -33.85
N LYS A 807 -29.71 -21.69 -34.87
CA LYS A 807 -30.43 -21.81 -36.14
C LYS A 807 -29.96 -23.05 -36.88
N GLU A 808 -30.90 -23.83 -37.38
CA GLU A 808 -30.61 -25.09 -38.06
C GLU A 808 -29.69 -24.86 -39.27
N ASN A 809 -28.64 -25.67 -39.39
CA ASN A 809 -27.62 -25.59 -40.43
C ASN A 809 -26.77 -24.29 -40.41
N SER A 810 -26.79 -23.55 -39.29
CA SER A 810 -25.80 -22.50 -39.00
C SER A 810 -24.40 -23.09 -38.72
N MET A 811 -23.38 -22.24 -38.70
CA MET A 811 -22.01 -22.67 -38.37
C MET A 811 -21.94 -23.19 -36.92
N VAL A 812 -22.62 -22.52 -35.98
CA VAL A 812 -22.64 -22.93 -34.57
C VAL A 812 -23.46 -24.21 -34.33
N ASP A 813 -24.59 -24.41 -35.03
CA ASP A 813 -25.34 -25.68 -35.03
C ASP A 813 -24.47 -26.83 -35.58
N THR A 814 -23.71 -26.57 -36.65
CA THR A 814 -22.81 -27.56 -37.25
C THR A 814 -21.63 -27.90 -36.32
N PHE A 815 -20.98 -26.90 -35.71
CA PHE A 815 -19.91 -27.11 -34.72
C PHE A 815 -20.41 -27.91 -33.52
N TYR A 816 -21.58 -27.57 -32.99
CA TYR A 816 -22.21 -28.30 -31.89
C TYR A 816 -22.48 -29.77 -32.25
N LYS A 817 -23.10 -30.02 -33.41
CA LYS A 817 -23.38 -31.37 -33.93
C LYS A 817 -22.11 -32.19 -34.13
N GLN A 818 -21.01 -31.57 -34.56
CA GLN A 818 -19.75 -32.25 -34.84
C GLN A 818 -18.90 -32.53 -33.59
N PHE A 819 -18.91 -31.65 -32.57
CA PHE A 819 -17.93 -31.70 -31.47
C PHE A 819 -18.52 -31.71 -30.05
N TRP A 820 -19.80 -31.37 -29.86
CA TRP A 820 -20.42 -31.24 -28.52
C TRP A 820 -21.61 -32.16 -28.28
N GLN A 821 -22.32 -32.60 -29.33
CA GLN A 821 -23.59 -33.33 -29.19
C GLN A 821 -23.47 -34.60 -28.32
N ASP A 822 -22.45 -35.42 -28.53
CA ASP A 822 -22.25 -36.66 -27.77
C ASP A 822 -21.64 -36.38 -26.37
N ASN A 823 -20.82 -35.33 -26.26
CA ASN A 823 -20.19 -34.90 -25.02
C ASN A 823 -21.14 -34.17 -24.06
N ILE A 824 -22.31 -33.74 -24.52
CA ILE A 824 -23.20 -32.82 -23.78
C ILE A 824 -23.71 -33.40 -22.45
N VAL A 825 -23.90 -34.73 -22.40
CA VAL A 825 -24.35 -35.44 -21.20
C VAL A 825 -23.22 -35.55 -20.17
N LEU A 826 -21.96 -35.62 -20.61
CA LEU A 826 -20.80 -35.57 -19.72
C LEU A 826 -20.64 -34.15 -19.15
N TRP A 827 -20.70 -33.12 -20.01
CA TRP A 827 -20.58 -31.72 -19.60
C TRP A 827 -21.68 -31.31 -18.61
N LYS A 828 -22.96 -31.64 -18.86
CA LYS A 828 -24.07 -31.32 -17.92
C LYS A 828 -23.96 -32.02 -16.55
N ASN A 829 -23.11 -33.04 -16.40
CA ASN A 829 -23.00 -33.87 -15.18
C ASN A 829 -21.60 -33.88 -14.54
N MET A 830 -20.67 -33.02 -14.98
CA MET A 830 -19.31 -32.93 -14.45
C MET A 830 -18.94 -31.47 -14.20
N ASN A 831 -18.03 -31.23 -13.25
CA ASN A 831 -17.37 -29.92 -13.18
C ASN A 831 -16.40 -29.78 -14.36
N VAL A 832 -16.14 -28.54 -14.78
CA VAL A 832 -15.30 -28.24 -15.96
C VAL A 832 -13.88 -28.82 -15.88
N ASN A 833 -13.30 -28.93 -14.68
CA ASN A 833 -11.95 -29.49 -14.52
C ASN A 833 -11.92 -30.97 -14.85
N ASP A 834 -12.91 -31.75 -14.40
CA ASP A 834 -13.00 -33.18 -14.72
C ASP A 834 -13.43 -33.45 -16.15
N PHE A 835 -14.33 -32.62 -16.70
CA PHE A 835 -14.70 -32.67 -18.11
C PHE A 835 -13.49 -32.43 -19.02
N TYR A 836 -12.71 -31.36 -18.76
CA TYR A 836 -11.47 -31.10 -19.50
C TYR A 836 -10.40 -32.18 -19.28
N ARG A 837 -10.17 -32.64 -18.04
CA ARG A 837 -9.18 -33.71 -17.77
C ARG A 837 -9.50 -35.02 -18.49
N ARG A 838 -10.77 -35.29 -18.76
CA ARG A 838 -11.23 -36.49 -19.46
C ARG A 838 -11.10 -36.39 -20.99
N LEU A 839 -11.13 -35.18 -21.55
CA LEU A 839 -11.23 -34.91 -22.99
C LEU A 839 -10.18 -33.87 -23.45
N SER A 840 -9.01 -33.82 -22.81
CA SER A 840 -8.03 -32.73 -22.98
C SER A 840 -7.62 -32.50 -24.43
N ASP A 841 -7.52 -33.58 -25.19
CA ASP A 841 -7.02 -33.59 -26.57
C ASP A 841 -8.10 -33.13 -27.58
N GLU A 842 -9.34 -32.95 -27.11
CA GLU A 842 -10.47 -32.38 -27.87
C GLU A 842 -10.57 -30.86 -27.77
N PHE A 843 -9.89 -30.22 -26.81
CA PHE A 843 -10.03 -28.79 -26.54
C PHE A 843 -8.73 -28.03 -26.79
N VAL A 844 -8.81 -26.89 -27.50
CA VAL A 844 -7.61 -26.09 -27.81
C VAL A 844 -7.02 -25.37 -26.59
N SER A 845 -7.82 -25.20 -25.53
CA SER A 845 -7.42 -24.67 -24.23
C SER A 845 -8.35 -25.19 -23.13
N LYS A 846 -7.96 -25.03 -21.86
CA LYS A 846 -8.82 -25.37 -20.71
C LYS A 846 -10.07 -24.48 -20.62
N TYR A 847 -10.00 -23.25 -21.16
CA TYR A 847 -11.14 -22.32 -21.18
C TYR A 847 -12.20 -22.75 -22.20
N ALA A 848 -11.78 -23.28 -23.35
CA ALA A 848 -12.65 -23.85 -24.38
C ALA A 848 -13.66 -24.88 -23.80
N ALA A 849 -13.21 -25.76 -22.91
CA ALA A 849 -14.05 -26.77 -22.27
C ALA A 849 -15.13 -26.22 -21.31
N THR A 850 -15.15 -24.92 -21.01
CA THR A 850 -16.16 -24.34 -20.11
C THR A 850 -17.55 -24.36 -20.71
N LYS A 851 -17.73 -24.05 -22.01
CA LYS A 851 -19.01 -24.04 -22.75
C LYS A 851 -18.78 -24.19 -24.25
N CYS A 852 -19.81 -24.59 -25.01
CA CYS A 852 -19.75 -24.60 -26.47
C CYS A 852 -19.48 -23.22 -27.10
N SER A 853 -19.91 -22.13 -26.44
CA SER A 853 -19.57 -20.74 -26.82
C SER A 853 -18.07 -20.47 -26.72
N GLU A 854 -17.45 -20.84 -25.61
CA GLU A 854 -16.03 -20.57 -25.39
C GLU A 854 -15.14 -21.49 -26.23
N ASP A 855 -15.60 -22.72 -26.54
CA ASP A 855 -14.88 -23.65 -27.40
C ASP A 855 -14.81 -23.19 -28.86
N ILE A 856 -15.92 -22.70 -29.42
CA ILE A 856 -15.91 -22.15 -30.79
C ILE A 856 -15.12 -20.83 -30.83
N ALA A 857 -15.13 -20.03 -29.76
CA ALA A 857 -14.37 -18.78 -29.67
C ALA A 857 -12.85 -18.98 -29.50
N GLU A 858 -12.42 -19.89 -28.63
CA GLU A 858 -11.00 -20.27 -28.50
C GLU A 858 -10.50 -21.00 -29.74
N SER A 859 -11.29 -21.93 -30.31
CA SER A 859 -10.91 -22.64 -31.54
C SER A 859 -10.79 -21.69 -32.74
N PHE A 860 -11.65 -20.67 -32.82
CA PHE A 860 -11.51 -19.57 -33.78
C PHE A 860 -10.24 -18.75 -33.52
N THR A 861 -9.94 -18.44 -32.26
CA THR A 861 -8.75 -17.65 -31.87
C THR A 861 -7.46 -18.37 -32.27
N GLU A 862 -7.36 -19.69 -32.05
CA GLU A 862 -6.23 -20.48 -32.54
C GLU A 862 -6.23 -20.63 -34.08
N PHE A 863 -7.41 -20.72 -34.72
CA PHE A 863 -7.55 -20.67 -36.18
C PHE A 863 -7.08 -19.34 -36.78
N VAL A 864 -7.18 -18.21 -36.07
CA VAL A 864 -6.62 -16.94 -36.51
C VAL A 864 -5.10 -16.88 -36.29
N LEU A 865 -4.60 -17.32 -35.13
CA LEU A 865 -3.22 -17.11 -34.74
C LEU A 865 -2.22 -18.16 -35.29
N ARG A 866 -2.57 -19.44 -35.36
CA ARG A 866 -1.64 -20.52 -35.77
C ARG A 866 -1.43 -20.61 -37.28
N GLU A 867 -0.39 -21.34 -37.71
CA GLU A 867 -0.37 -21.91 -39.06
C GLU A 867 -1.40 -23.06 -39.17
N ARG A 868 -1.77 -23.47 -40.39
CA ARG A 868 -2.80 -24.50 -40.59
C ARG A 868 -2.34 -25.86 -40.02
N PRO A 869 -3.06 -26.45 -39.04
CA PRO A 869 -2.68 -27.71 -38.43
C PRO A 869 -2.95 -28.91 -39.35
N LYS A 870 -2.53 -30.10 -38.92
CA LYS A 870 -2.65 -31.34 -39.72
C LYS A 870 -3.97 -32.09 -39.55
N GLY A 871 -4.68 -31.89 -38.44
CA GLY A 871 -5.88 -32.67 -38.10
C GLY A 871 -5.52 -33.99 -37.45
N THR A 872 -4.65 -33.93 -36.43
CA THR A 872 -4.13 -35.09 -35.68
C THR A 872 -4.75 -35.25 -34.29
N SER A 873 -5.57 -34.30 -33.87
CA SER A 873 -6.46 -34.38 -32.69
C SER A 873 -7.76 -33.63 -32.98
N VAL A 874 -8.80 -33.89 -32.17
CA VAL A 874 -10.09 -33.18 -32.30
C VAL A 874 -9.93 -31.66 -32.07
N ALA A 875 -8.99 -31.23 -31.22
CA ALA A 875 -8.62 -29.82 -31.10
C ALA A 875 -8.04 -29.24 -32.41
N GLU A 876 -7.25 -30.00 -33.19
CA GLU A 876 -6.82 -29.57 -34.52
C GLU A 876 -7.97 -29.60 -35.56
N GLU A 877 -8.91 -30.54 -35.45
CA GLU A 877 -10.09 -30.60 -36.30
C GLU A 877 -11.03 -29.40 -36.09
N LYS A 878 -11.21 -28.94 -34.84
CA LYS A 878 -11.93 -27.69 -34.53
C LYS A 878 -11.26 -26.46 -35.15
N ILE A 879 -9.93 -26.44 -35.27
CA ILE A 879 -9.21 -25.37 -36.01
C ILE A 879 -9.39 -25.54 -37.53
N LEU A 880 -9.41 -26.77 -38.05
CA LEU A 880 -9.65 -27.05 -39.47
C LEU A 880 -11.10 -26.74 -39.91
N PHE A 881 -12.07 -26.84 -39.00
CA PHE A 881 -13.49 -26.58 -39.25
C PHE A 881 -13.74 -25.22 -39.93
N PHE A 882 -13.09 -24.15 -39.46
CA PHE A 882 -13.27 -22.80 -40.00
C PHE A 882 -12.80 -22.64 -41.46
N TYR A 883 -11.89 -23.49 -41.95
CA TYR A 883 -11.47 -23.50 -43.37
C TYR A 883 -12.58 -24.00 -44.32
N GLN A 884 -13.72 -24.45 -43.81
CA GLN A 884 -14.91 -24.76 -44.63
C GLN A 884 -15.74 -23.51 -44.96
N TYR A 885 -15.49 -22.38 -44.29
CA TYR A 885 -16.30 -21.16 -44.40
C TYR A 885 -15.44 -20.01 -44.94
N ASN A 886 -15.65 -19.63 -46.20
CA ASN A 886 -14.91 -18.53 -46.86
C ASN A 886 -14.88 -17.25 -46.01
N VAL A 887 -16.01 -16.89 -45.39
CA VAL A 887 -16.12 -15.71 -44.52
C VAL A 887 -15.11 -15.74 -43.37
N MET A 888 -14.81 -16.91 -42.81
CA MET A 888 -13.84 -17.07 -41.71
C MET A 888 -12.40 -17.02 -42.22
N ILE A 889 -12.13 -17.54 -43.43
CA ILE A 889 -10.84 -17.36 -44.11
C ILE A 889 -10.58 -15.87 -44.39
N ASP A 890 -11.61 -15.12 -44.79
CA ASP A 890 -11.53 -13.67 -45.01
C ASP A 890 -11.28 -12.91 -43.69
N VAL A 891 -11.92 -13.30 -42.57
CA VAL A 891 -11.61 -12.73 -41.23
C VAL A 891 -10.18 -13.03 -40.82
N ARG A 892 -9.76 -14.30 -40.90
CA ARG A 892 -8.38 -14.73 -40.59
C ARG A 892 -7.36 -13.91 -41.40
N SER A 893 -7.58 -13.76 -42.70
CA SER A 893 -6.67 -13.03 -43.59
C SER A 893 -6.51 -11.57 -43.15
N HIS A 894 -7.60 -10.89 -42.83
CA HIS A 894 -7.58 -9.51 -42.34
C HIS A 894 -6.82 -9.35 -41.01
N ILE A 895 -7.12 -10.18 -40.00
CA ILE A 895 -6.44 -10.09 -38.70
C ILE A 895 -4.95 -10.42 -38.84
N ARG A 896 -4.60 -11.38 -39.70
CA ARG A 896 -3.20 -11.77 -39.94
C ARG A 896 -2.42 -10.71 -40.70
N GLU A 897 -3.05 -10.01 -41.64
CA GLU A 897 -2.47 -8.83 -42.30
C GLU A 897 -2.17 -7.72 -41.28
N PHE A 898 -3.13 -7.39 -40.40
CA PHE A 898 -2.94 -6.44 -39.29
C PHE A 898 -1.79 -6.86 -38.34
N LEU A 899 -1.68 -8.16 -38.02
CA LEU A 899 -0.61 -8.71 -37.18
C LEU A 899 0.74 -8.91 -37.90
N GLY A 900 0.85 -8.61 -39.19
CA GLY A 900 2.07 -8.87 -39.98
C GLY A 900 2.41 -10.36 -40.17
N LEU A 901 1.44 -11.25 -39.95
CA LEU A 901 1.56 -12.69 -40.12
C LEU A 901 1.30 -13.09 -41.58
N LYS A 902 1.93 -14.17 -42.05
CA LYS A 902 1.58 -14.78 -43.35
C LYS A 902 0.12 -15.24 -43.33
N PRO A 903 -0.68 -15.04 -44.39
CA PRO A 903 -2.07 -15.52 -44.48
C PRO A 903 -2.26 -16.99 -44.05
#